data_AF-A0A6J1P3P0-F1
#
_entry.id   AF-A0A6J1P3P0-F1
#
_cell.length_a   1.000
_cell.length_b   1.000
_cell.length_c   1.000
_cell.angle_alpha   90.00
_cell.angle_beta   90.00
_cell.angle_gamma   90.00
#
_symmetry.space_group_name_H-M   'P 1'
#
loop_
_entity.id
_entity.type
_entity.pdbx_description
1 polymer ?
#
loop_
_entity_poly.entity_id
_entity_poly.type
_entity_poly.pdbx_seq_one_letter_code
_entity_poly.pdbx_strand_id
1 'polypeptide(L)'
;MPSGHIDQPVIEDNRDGTVSIKYDPREEGVHELYVKYNGEHVQGSPYKFHVDSISSGYVTAYGPGLTAGVSGEPSQFTISTKGAGAGGLSMAVEGPSKAEITCHDNKDGTVAVSFLPTAPGEYKVSVRFGEKHIKGSPFTAKVTGEGRKRNQISVGSCSEVTLPGKVNDDDIRSLNASIQAPSGLEEPCFLKRLPSGNIGISFTPREAGQHVVSVKKMGVHIQNSPFNITVQEQEVGDAKKVKVSGTALKEGKTHGENTFSVDTRNAGYGGLSLSIEGPSKAEIQCADSKDGVLAISYKPTEPGYYIVNLKFADHHVEGSPFTVKVSGEGSNRQREKIQRQRDPAPLTEVGTNCKLTFKMPGITSFDLAATVTSPGGVSEDAEIQEVVDGLYSVHFVPKELGVHTVSVKYREIHIPGSPFQFTVGPLRDSGAHLVKAGGAGLERGEAGRFNEFNVWTREAGAGQLAISLEGPSKAEIDFKDRKDGSCDVSYKVDEPGEYRIGLKFNEQHIPDSPFKVYISPAVGDAHLLEVAQFPDNAQVDKPTQFYIRLNGAKGSLDGRIVSPSGKTDDCFIQNIDGDQYSIRFMPRENGVHNINVKFNGVHIPASPLRIKVGKDDADPAAVHAHGPGLGAVKTGAKTDLIINTCNAGAGILAVTMDGPSRVSMDCTEVEEGYKVRYTPLAPGFYYMSVKYNGGHIVGSPFKIEATGPNLAEIGAQETSSVTVETVQKVSKAAAKQGPALPVFKSDATKVTSKGMGLKKAYLNKHNQFTVHAGDAGNNILYVGIYGPKGPCDEVQLKHKGKNNYECWYVIRDRGEYIVIVKWGDDHIPGSPYKVEV
;
A
#
# COMPACT_ATOMS: atom_id res chain seq x y z
N MET A 1 -8.92 4.93 -38.38
CA MET A 1 -10.07 5.73 -38.85
C MET A 1 -11.36 4.91 -38.71
N PRO A 2 -12.55 5.52 -38.68
CA PRO A 2 -13.84 4.82 -38.58
C PRO A 2 -14.04 3.74 -39.66
N SER A 3 -13.50 3.96 -40.86
CA SER A 3 -13.49 2.98 -41.96
C SER A 3 -12.60 1.74 -41.72
N GLY A 4 -11.81 1.73 -40.65
CA GLY A 4 -10.77 0.73 -40.43
C GLY A 4 -9.45 1.03 -41.15
N HIS A 5 -9.39 2.08 -41.98
CA HIS A 5 -8.13 2.52 -42.59
C HIS A 5 -7.19 3.16 -41.54
N ILE A 6 -5.88 3.02 -41.79
CA ILE A 6 -4.81 3.58 -40.96
C ILE A 6 -4.23 4.78 -41.68
N ASP A 7 -4.14 5.91 -40.99
CA ASP A 7 -3.44 7.10 -41.46
C ASP A 7 -2.24 7.40 -40.55
N GLN A 8 -1.24 8.10 -41.07
CA GLN A 8 -0.06 8.50 -40.30
C GLN A 8 -0.12 9.99 -39.94
N PRO A 9 -0.20 10.33 -38.64
CA PRO A 9 -0.16 11.74 -38.23
C PRO A 9 1.26 12.29 -38.35
N VAL A 10 1.37 13.62 -38.45
CA VAL A 10 2.64 14.33 -38.44
C VAL A 10 3.09 14.51 -37.00
N ILE A 11 4.30 14.05 -36.71
CA ILE A 11 4.93 14.18 -35.39
C ILE A 11 5.93 15.33 -35.45
N GLU A 12 5.76 16.32 -34.57
CA GLU A 12 6.63 17.48 -34.44
C GLU A 12 7.21 17.51 -33.03
N ASP A 13 8.53 17.43 -32.92
CA ASP A 13 9.24 17.58 -31.65
C ASP A 13 9.34 19.07 -31.31
N ASN A 14 8.73 19.47 -30.19
CA ASN A 14 8.69 20.86 -29.75
C ASN A 14 10.01 21.31 -29.08
N ARG A 15 10.97 20.40 -28.88
CA ARG A 15 12.30 20.65 -28.27
C ARG A 15 12.28 21.22 -26.86
N ASP A 16 11.15 21.09 -26.15
CA ASP A 16 10.94 21.44 -24.75
C ASP A 16 10.66 20.20 -23.88
N GLY A 17 10.86 19.00 -24.45
CA GLY A 17 10.51 17.71 -23.83
C GLY A 17 9.10 17.22 -24.17
N THR A 18 8.32 17.97 -24.95
CA THR A 18 7.00 17.57 -25.44
C THR A 18 7.01 17.32 -26.95
N VAL A 19 6.06 16.50 -27.41
CA VAL A 19 5.88 16.17 -28.83
C VAL A 19 4.45 16.53 -29.24
N SER A 20 4.31 17.33 -30.30
CA SER A 20 3.04 17.67 -30.92
C SER A 20 2.68 16.65 -32.00
N ILE A 21 1.45 16.17 -31.97
CA ILE A 21 0.91 15.30 -33.02
C ILE A 21 -0.15 16.10 -33.78
N LYS A 22 0.06 16.31 -35.08
CA LYS A 22 -0.88 16.98 -35.98
C LYS A 22 -1.53 15.95 -36.89
N TYR A 23 -2.85 15.96 -36.94
CA TYR A 23 -3.63 15.07 -37.79
C TYR A 23 -4.83 15.83 -38.35
N ASP A 24 -4.99 15.80 -39.68
CA ASP A 24 -6.14 16.36 -40.39
C ASP A 24 -7.08 15.21 -40.79
N PRO A 25 -8.12 14.92 -39.99
CA PRO A 25 -9.00 13.80 -40.24
C PRO A 25 -9.86 14.05 -41.50
N ARG A 26 -10.03 12.99 -42.31
CA ARG A 26 -10.78 13.04 -43.58
C ARG A 26 -12.11 12.31 -43.54
N GLU A 27 -12.39 11.59 -42.46
CA GLU A 27 -13.61 10.81 -42.26
C GLU A 27 -14.41 11.36 -41.09
N GLU A 28 -15.74 11.25 -41.18
CA GLU A 28 -16.63 11.51 -40.05
C GLU A 28 -16.69 10.27 -39.15
N GLY A 29 -16.62 10.46 -37.83
CA GLY A 29 -16.77 9.37 -36.86
C GLY A 29 -15.66 9.28 -35.82
N VAL A 30 -15.70 8.21 -35.02
CA VAL A 30 -14.73 7.96 -33.94
C VAL A 30 -13.40 7.46 -34.50
N HIS A 31 -12.36 8.25 -34.31
CA HIS A 31 -10.98 7.92 -34.64
C HIS A 31 -10.25 7.38 -33.41
N GLU A 32 -9.33 6.46 -33.64
CA GLU A 32 -8.39 5.95 -32.64
C GLU A 32 -6.96 6.32 -33.04
N LEU A 33 -6.26 7.02 -32.16
CA LEU A 33 -4.86 7.40 -32.31
C LEU A 33 -3.99 6.56 -31.37
N TYR A 34 -3.18 5.70 -31.98
CA TYR A 34 -2.19 4.90 -31.28
C TYR A 34 -0.87 5.67 -31.19
N VAL A 35 -0.57 6.21 -30.02
CA VAL A 35 0.75 6.76 -29.72
C VAL A 35 1.56 5.70 -29.00
N LYS A 36 2.77 5.41 -29.51
CA LYS A 36 3.66 4.40 -28.98
C LYS A 36 5.07 4.95 -28.78
N TYR A 37 5.74 4.54 -27.71
CA TYR A 37 7.15 4.80 -27.44
C TYR A 37 7.88 3.45 -27.31
N ASN A 38 8.94 3.23 -28.09
CA ASN A 38 9.65 1.95 -28.21
C ASN A 38 8.75 0.73 -28.51
N GLY A 39 7.66 0.94 -29.25
CA GLY A 39 6.71 -0.12 -29.61
C GLY A 39 5.58 -0.36 -28.60
N GLU A 40 5.66 0.24 -27.41
CA GLU A 40 4.63 0.15 -26.37
C GLU A 40 3.72 1.38 -26.36
N HIS A 41 2.46 1.22 -25.96
CA HIS A 41 1.51 2.33 -25.85
C HIS A 41 1.94 3.28 -24.73
N VAL A 42 1.97 4.58 -25.04
CA VAL A 42 2.11 5.60 -23.97
C VAL A 42 0.83 5.65 -23.15
N GLN A 43 0.91 6.11 -21.90
CA GLN A 43 -0.23 6.24 -21.00
C GLN A 43 -1.39 7.01 -21.67
N GLY A 44 -2.58 6.42 -21.70
CA GLY A 44 -3.77 7.00 -22.35
C GLY A 44 -3.99 6.61 -23.83
N SER A 45 -3.03 5.96 -24.48
CA SER A 45 -3.17 5.40 -25.83
C SER A 45 -3.88 4.03 -25.80
N PRO A 46 -4.87 3.75 -26.67
CA PRO A 46 -5.37 4.61 -27.74
C PRO A 46 -6.18 5.82 -27.28
N TYR A 47 -5.85 6.97 -27.84
CA TYR A 47 -6.67 8.17 -27.72
C TYR A 47 -7.85 8.06 -28.67
N LYS A 48 -9.08 8.22 -28.17
CA LYS A 48 -10.28 8.24 -29.00
C LYS A 48 -10.79 9.67 -29.14
N PHE A 49 -11.05 10.12 -30.36
CA PHE A 49 -11.67 11.42 -30.63
C PHE A 49 -12.68 11.30 -31.77
N HIS A 50 -13.74 12.10 -31.70
CA HIS A 50 -14.77 12.14 -32.74
C HIS A 50 -14.49 13.28 -33.70
N VAL A 51 -14.64 13.02 -35.00
CA VAL A 51 -14.48 14.02 -36.05
C VAL A 51 -15.84 14.25 -36.70
N ASP A 52 -16.33 15.48 -36.64
CA ASP A 52 -17.58 15.93 -37.25
C ASP A 52 -17.30 16.75 -38.53
N SER A 53 -18.25 16.79 -39.46
CA SER A 53 -18.16 17.64 -40.65
C SER A 53 -18.32 19.14 -40.31
N ILE A 54 -17.45 19.97 -40.90
CA ILE A 54 -17.39 21.44 -40.73
C ILE A 54 -18.67 22.15 -41.25
N SER A 55 -19.53 21.47 -42.03
CA SER A 55 -20.73 22.07 -42.60
C SER A 55 -21.98 22.05 -41.70
N SER A 56 -21.87 21.76 -40.40
CA SER A 56 -23.06 21.41 -39.61
C SER A 56 -23.79 22.57 -38.92
N GLY A 57 -23.20 23.76 -38.75
CA GLY A 57 -23.90 24.90 -38.13
C GLY A 57 -24.28 24.69 -36.64
N TYR A 58 -23.75 23.65 -35.99
CA TYR A 58 -23.97 23.34 -34.58
C TYR A 58 -22.76 23.72 -33.72
N VAL A 59 -23.02 24.09 -32.46
CA VAL A 59 -21.97 24.32 -31.45
C VAL A 59 -21.30 22.99 -31.11
N THR A 60 -19.97 22.95 -31.17
CA THR A 60 -19.16 21.76 -30.84
C THR A 60 -18.18 22.06 -29.72
N ALA A 61 -17.76 21.04 -28.98
CA ALA A 61 -16.74 21.15 -27.94
C ALA A 61 -15.69 20.04 -28.12
N TYR A 62 -14.42 20.39 -28.04
CA TYR A 62 -13.29 19.48 -28.24
C TYR A 62 -12.10 19.87 -27.37
N GLY A 63 -11.32 18.88 -26.93
CA GLY A 63 -10.10 19.10 -26.15
C GLY A 63 -9.91 18.06 -25.04
N PRO A 64 -8.69 17.94 -24.50
CA PRO A 64 -8.32 16.87 -23.57
C PRO A 64 -9.14 16.91 -22.28
N GLY A 65 -9.54 18.09 -21.80
CA GLY A 65 -10.33 18.25 -20.58
C GLY A 65 -11.74 17.64 -20.64
N LEU A 66 -12.24 17.28 -21.82
CA LEU A 66 -13.53 16.57 -21.97
C LEU A 66 -13.42 15.06 -21.76
N THR A 67 -12.20 14.50 -21.73
CA THR A 67 -11.96 13.05 -21.67
C THR A 67 -11.02 12.64 -20.53
N ALA A 68 -10.01 13.45 -20.20
CA ALA A 68 -9.05 13.14 -19.15
C ALA A 68 -8.52 14.41 -18.45
N GLY A 69 -8.00 14.25 -17.24
CA GLY A 69 -7.36 15.32 -16.47
C GLY A 69 -6.51 14.79 -15.32
N VAL A 70 -5.80 15.70 -14.64
CA VAL A 70 -4.98 15.38 -13.48
C VAL A 70 -5.44 16.23 -12.29
N SER A 71 -5.62 15.60 -11.13
CA SER A 71 -6.05 16.29 -9.92
C SER A 71 -5.05 17.38 -9.53
N GLY A 72 -5.50 18.62 -9.41
CA GLY A 72 -4.67 19.78 -9.09
C GLY A 72 -4.07 20.50 -10.31
N GLU A 73 -4.34 20.03 -11.53
CA GLU A 73 -3.93 20.69 -12.78
C GLU A 73 -5.15 21.17 -13.58
N PRO A 74 -5.08 22.31 -14.28
CA PRO A 74 -6.18 22.80 -15.10
C PRO A 74 -6.44 21.90 -16.33
N SER A 75 -7.66 21.36 -16.43
CA SER A 75 -8.15 20.59 -17.58
C SER A 75 -8.77 21.51 -18.62
N GLN A 76 -8.23 21.53 -19.84
CA GLN A 76 -8.61 22.50 -20.87
C GLN A 76 -9.35 21.87 -22.05
N PHE A 77 -10.34 22.59 -22.59
CA PHE A 77 -11.01 22.27 -23.84
C PHE A 77 -11.53 23.54 -24.52
N THR A 78 -11.97 23.44 -25.77
CA THR A 78 -12.45 24.56 -26.59
C THR A 78 -13.87 24.29 -27.07
N ILE A 79 -14.69 25.33 -27.09
CA ILE A 79 -16.04 25.31 -27.65
C ILE A 79 -16.04 26.17 -28.92
N SER A 80 -16.46 25.62 -30.06
CA SER A 80 -16.65 26.38 -31.30
C SER A 80 -18.11 26.72 -31.48
N THR A 81 -18.42 28.02 -31.59
CA THR A 81 -19.75 28.55 -31.90
C THR A 81 -19.82 29.13 -33.33
N LYS A 82 -18.80 28.88 -34.16
CA LYS A 82 -18.74 29.35 -35.55
C LYS A 82 -19.96 28.86 -36.34
N GLY A 83 -20.80 29.79 -36.79
CA GLY A 83 -22.01 29.50 -37.56
C GLY A 83 -23.23 29.12 -36.73
N ALA A 84 -23.13 29.07 -35.40
CA ALA A 84 -24.30 28.96 -34.54
C ALA A 84 -24.98 30.33 -34.45
N GLY A 85 -26.30 30.40 -34.63
CA GLY A 85 -27.07 31.64 -34.50
C GLY A 85 -27.01 32.26 -33.09
N ALA A 86 -27.79 33.30 -32.81
CA ALA A 86 -27.78 33.91 -31.48
C ALA A 86 -28.31 32.94 -30.39
N GLY A 87 -27.52 32.69 -29.34
CA GLY A 87 -27.89 31.82 -28.22
C GLY A 87 -26.89 31.89 -27.05
N GLY A 88 -27.37 31.69 -25.82
CA GLY A 88 -26.53 31.71 -24.63
C GLY A 88 -25.77 30.41 -24.41
N LEU A 89 -24.48 30.49 -24.09
CA LEU A 89 -23.64 29.36 -23.73
C LEU A 89 -23.63 29.17 -22.20
N SER A 90 -23.90 27.95 -21.72
CA SER A 90 -23.86 27.63 -20.28
C SER A 90 -23.10 26.33 -20.03
N MET A 91 -22.46 26.25 -18.87
CA MET A 91 -21.58 25.14 -18.51
C MET A 91 -21.70 24.73 -17.04
N ALA A 92 -21.57 23.43 -16.78
CA ALA A 92 -21.46 22.87 -15.45
C ALA A 92 -20.47 21.70 -15.43
N VAL A 93 -19.70 21.57 -14.36
CA VAL A 93 -18.80 20.43 -14.12
C VAL A 93 -19.19 19.79 -12.80
N GLU A 94 -19.59 18.52 -12.86
CA GLU A 94 -20.04 17.75 -11.70
C GLU A 94 -19.08 16.58 -11.48
N GLY A 95 -18.57 16.41 -10.25
CA GLY A 95 -17.64 15.32 -9.97
C GLY A 95 -17.24 15.23 -8.49
N PRO A 96 -16.24 14.40 -8.16
CA PRO A 96 -15.77 14.17 -6.78
C PRO A 96 -15.27 15.41 -6.03
N SER A 97 -15.01 16.51 -6.73
CA SER A 97 -14.73 17.82 -6.14
C SER A 97 -15.48 18.92 -6.90
N LYS A 98 -15.71 20.05 -6.23
CA LYS A 98 -16.20 21.26 -6.90
C LYS A 98 -15.05 21.85 -7.73
N ALA A 99 -15.22 21.89 -9.05
CA ALA A 99 -14.22 22.45 -9.97
C ALA A 99 -14.51 23.92 -10.27
N GLU A 100 -13.50 24.77 -10.17
CA GLU A 100 -13.56 26.15 -10.67
C GLU A 100 -13.47 26.15 -12.19
N ILE A 101 -14.35 26.89 -12.88
CA ILE A 101 -14.44 26.95 -14.34
C ILE A 101 -14.04 28.35 -14.79
N THR A 102 -13.11 28.45 -15.73
CA THR A 102 -12.72 29.70 -16.39
C THR A 102 -13.00 29.59 -17.89
N CYS A 103 -13.58 30.66 -18.45
CA CYS A 103 -13.90 30.75 -19.87
C CYS A 103 -13.23 31.99 -20.46
N HIS A 104 -12.62 31.84 -21.63
CA HIS A 104 -11.98 32.91 -22.39
C HIS A 104 -12.50 32.91 -23.82
N ASP A 105 -13.15 34.00 -24.23
CA ASP A 105 -13.59 34.18 -25.61
C ASP A 105 -12.41 34.61 -26.48
N ASN A 106 -12.06 33.79 -27.47
CA ASN A 106 -10.94 34.03 -28.38
C ASN A 106 -11.27 35.06 -29.47
N LYS A 107 -12.52 35.56 -29.53
CA LYS A 107 -13.02 36.55 -30.50
C LYS A 107 -12.91 36.14 -31.97
N ASP A 108 -12.67 34.86 -32.22
CA ASP A 108 -12.65 34.26 -33.55
C ASP A 108 -13.88 33.37 -33.79
N GLY A 109 -14.82 33.28 -32.84
CA GLY A 109 -15.94 32.35 -32.84
C GLY A 109 -15.68 31.07 -32.03
N THR A 110 -14.59 31.01 -31.25
CA THR A 110 -14.31 29.94 -30.29
C THR A 110 -14.13 30.47 -28.86
N VAL A 111 -14.43 29.62 -27.88
CA VAL A 111 -14.27 29.89 -26.45
C VAL A 111 -13.34 28.84 -25.85
N ALA A 112 -12.20 29.25 -25.33
CA ALA A 112 -11.30 28.41 -24.55
C ALA A 112 -11.84 28.25 -23.12
N VAL A 113 -11.91 27.03 -22.63
CA VAL A 113 -12.46 26.70 -21.32
C VAL A 113 -11.47 25.86 -20.53
N SER A 114 -11.31 26.17 -19.25
CA SER A 114 -10.52 25.39 -18.31
C SER A 114 -11.33 25.10 -17.05
N PHE A 115 -11.23 23.89 -16.50
CA PHE A 115 -11.71 23.60 -15.15
C PHE A 115 -10.62 22.95 -14.29
N LEU A 116 -10.62 23.23 -12.98
CA LEU A 116 -9.62 22.71 -12.05
C LEU A 116 -10.20 21.62 -11.13
N PRO A 117 -10.03 20.32 -11.43
CA PRO A 117 -10.44 19.25 -10.53
C PRO A 117 -9.43 19.11 -9.38
N THR A 118 -9.89 19.07 -8.13
CA THR A 118 -9.02 18.95 -6.94
C THR A 118 -9.04 17.56 -6.31
N ALA A 119 -9.82 16.63 -6.87
CA ALA A 119 -9.84 15.23 -6.47
C ALA A 119 -9.86 14.29 -7.70
N PRO A 120 -9.24 13.10 -7.62
CA PRO A 120 -9.35 12.09 -8.67
C PRO A 120 -10.75 11.47 -8.73
N GLY A 121 -11.13 11.01 -9.93
CA GLY A 121 -12.38 10.33 -10.24
C GLY A 121 -13.04 10.86 -11.52
N GLU A 122 -14.29 10.48 -11.77
CA GLU A 122 -14.99 10.84 -13.01
C GLU A 122 -15.74 12.18 -12.87
N TYR A 123 -15.51 13.10 -13.81
CA TYR A 123 -16.19 14.40 -13.88
C TYR A 123 -17.10 14.45 -15.11
N LYS A 124 -18.34 14.89 -14.91
CA LYS A 124 -19.32 15.15 -15.97
C LYS A 124 -19.29 16.62 -16.35
N VAL A 125 -18.88 16.91 -17.58
CA VAL A 125 -18.85 18.26 -18.16
C VAL A 125 -20.11 18.47 -19.01
N SER A 126 -21.02 19.28 -18.51
CA SER A 126 -22.24 19.70 -19.21
C SER A 126 -21.98 21.01 -19.95
N VAL A 127 -22.25 21.03 -21.25
CA VAL A 127 -22.16 22.20 -22.12
C VAL A 127 -23.50 22.35 -22.84
N ARG A 128 -24.14 23.50 -22.70
CA ARG A 128 -25.44 23.80 -23.33
C ARG A 128 -25.38 25.10 -24.12
N PHE A 129 -26.10 25.12 -25.23
CA PHE A 129 -26.29 26.30 -26.07
C PHE A 129 -27.78 26.54 -26.29
N GLY A 130 -28.28 27.74 -25.99
CA GLY A 130 -29.71 28.05 -26.06
C GLY A 130 -30.55 27.12 -25.18
N GLU A 131 -30.08 26.87 -23.95
CA GLU A 131 -30.67 25.97 -22.95
C GLU A 131 -30.70 24.46 -23.31
N LYS A 132 -30.19 24.06 -24.48
CA LYS A 132 -30.11 22.65 -24.91
C LYS A 132 -28.67 22.12 -24.86
N HIS A 133 -28.50 20.84 -24.49
CA HIS A 133 -27.19 20.18 -24.55
C HIS A 133 -26.65 20.16 -25.99
N ILE A 134 -25.37 20.49 -26.14
CA ILE A 134 -24.67 20.31 -27.42
C ILE A 134 -24.40 18.82 -27.66
N LYS A 135 -24.11 18.43 -28.90
CA LYS A 135 -23.79 17.04 -29.26
C LYS A 135 -22.60 16.54 -28.43
N GLY A 136 -22.77 15.41 -27.75
CA GLY A 136 -21.75 14.81 -26.85
C GLY A 136 -21.84 15.27 -25.39
N SER A 137 -22.64 16.28 -25.06
CA SER A 137 -22.86 16.68 -23.67
C SER A 137 -23.98 15.87 -23.00
N PRO A 138 -23.82 15.44 -21.73
CA PRO A 138 -22.64 15.62 -20.86
C PRO A 138 -21.45 14.73 -21.26
N PHE A 139 -20.25 15.31 -21.25
CA PHE A 139 -18.98 14.61 -21.49
C PHE A 139 -18.46 14.00 -20.18
N THR A 140 -17.79 12.86 -20.24
CA THR A 140 -17.19 12.21 -19.06
C THR A 140 -15.66 12.30 -19.13
N ALA A 141 -15.05 13.05 -18.21
CA ALA A 141 -13.61 13.21 -18.07
C ALA A 141 -13.08 12.39 -16.88
N LYS A 142 -12.08 11.53 -17.12
CA LYS A 142 -11.41 10.74 -16.08
C LYS A 142 -10.22 11.50 -15.50
N VAL A 143 -10.31 11.88 -14.23
CA VAL A 143 -9.24 12.61 -13.54
C VAL A 143 -8.40 11.67 -12.69
N THR A 144 -7.10 11.61 -12.95
CA THR A 144 -6.14 10.76 -12.22
C THR A 144 -5.51 11.50 -11.04
N GLY A 145 -5.01 10.76 -10.05
CA GLY A 145 -4.52 11.30 -8.78
C GLY A 145 -3.05 11.74 -8.76
N GLU A 146 -2.35 11.71 -9.89
CA GLU A 146 -0.90 11.96 -9.95
C GLU A 146 -0.51 13.42 -10.22
N GLY A 147 -1.31 14.39 -9.76
CA GLY A 147 -0.84 15.77 -9.63
C GLY A 147 -0.18 15.92 -8.27
N ARG A 148 1.12 16.19 -8.25
CA ARG A 148 1.91 16.41 -7.02
C ARG A 148 1.36 17.60 -6.22
N LYS A 149 0.40 17.36 -5.32
CA LYS A 149 0.16 18.14 -4.10
C LYS A 149 -0.38 17.23 -3.00
N ARG A 150 0.51 16.74 -2.14
CA ARG A 150 0.12 16.52 -0.73
C ARG A 150 -0.26 17.89 -0.17
N ASN A 151 -1.28 17.98 0.67
CA ASN A 151 -1.62 19.20 1.41
C ASN A 151 -0.46 19.55 2.36
N GLN A 152 0.61 20.13 1.81
CA GLN A 152 1.77 20.62 2.53
C GLN A 152 1.54 22.10 2.83
N ILE A 153 1.38 22.42 4.10
CA ILE A 153 1.35 23.77 4.63
C ILE A 153 2.79 24.11 5.01
N SER A 154 3.41 25.07 4.34
CA SER A 154 4.72 25.59 4.75
C SER A 154 4.55 26.34 6.07
N VAL A 155 5.23 25.90 7.13
CA VAL A 155 5.17 26.55 8.46
C VAL A 155 6.56 27.07 8.83
N GLY A 156 6.59 28.32 9.30
CA GLY A 156 7.82 29.08 9.53
C GLY A 156 8.13 30.06 8.40
N SER A 157 8.78 31.17 8.71
CA SER A 157 9.22 32.16 7.72
C SER A 157 10.20 31.51 6.75
N CYS A 158 9.87 31.44 5.46
CA CYS A 158 10.80 30.96 4.44
C CYS A 158 12.16 31.66 4.55
N SER A 159 13.26 30.92 4.36
CA SER A 159 14.59 31.53 4.19
C SER A 159 14.62 32.26 2.85
N GLU A 160 14.10 33.50 2.85
CA GLU A 160 14.07 34.36 1.67
C GLU A 160 15.45 34.93 1.43
N VAL A 161 16.14 34.39 0.42
CA VAL A 161 17.41 34.98 -0.04
C VAL A 161 17.12 35.87 -1.23
N THR A 162 17.45 37.16 -1.11
CA THR A 162 17.32 38.11 -2.20
C THR A 162 18.34 37.78 -3.29
N LEU A 163 17.91 37.78 -4.56
CA LEU A 163 18.82 37.56 -5.67
C LEU A 163 19.91 38.65 -5.69
N PRO A 164 21.20 38.29 -5.84
CA PRO A 164 22.26 39.26 -6.01
C PRO A 164 22.20 39.92 -7.40
N GLY A 165 21.58 41.09 -7.52
CA GLY A 165 21.49 41.88 -8.77
C GLY A 165 20.09 42.43 -9.03
N LYS A 166 19.95 43.37 -10.00
CA LYS A 166 18.64 43.87 -10.44
C LYS A 166 18.12 42.98 -11.58
N VAL A 167 16.98 42.32 -11.37
CA VAL A 167 16.26 41.54 -12.39
C VAL A 167 15.03 42.35 -12.82
N ASN A 168 14.83 42.54 -14.13
CA ASN A 168 13.70 43.28 -14.69
C ASN A 168 12.41 42.43 -14.73
N ASP A 169 11.25 43.10 -14.69
CA ASP A 169 9.93 42.45 -14.57
C ASP A 169 9.56 41.51 -15.73
N ASP A 170 10.09 41.75 -16.94
CA ASP A 170 9.85 40.90 -18.12
C ASP A 170 10.58 39.55 -18.06
N ASP A 171 11.61 39.42 -17.21
CA ASP A 171 12.49 38.25 -17.19
C ASP A 171 12.01 37.13 -16.25
N ILE A 172 11.08 37.42 -15.32
CA ILE A 172 10.68 36.50 -14.23
C ILE A 172 10.15 35.17 -14.76
N ARG A 173 9.38 35.19 -15.85
CA ARG A 173 8.79 33.98 -16.46
C ARG A 173 9.80 33.11 -17.22
N SER A 174 11.00 33.63 -17.46
CA SER A 174 12.07 32.97 -18.23
C SER A 174 13.21 32.43 -17.36
N LEU A 175 13.13 32.61 -16.04
CA LEU A 175 14.12 32.18 -15.08
C LEU A 175 13.76 30.84 -14.45
N ASN A 176 14.72 29.92 -14.44
CA ASN A 176 14.65 28.66 -13.70
C ASN A 176 15.66 28.71 -12.56
N ALA A 177 15.20 28.46 -11.34
CA ALA A 177 16.04 28.39 -10.15
C ALA A 177 16.11 26.95 -9.61
N SER A 178 17.29 26.52 -9.16
CA SER A 178 17.51 25.27 -8.44
C SER A 178 18.47 25.50 -7.27
N ILE A 179 18.30 24.71 -6.21
CA ILE A 179 19.18 24.66 -5.05
C ILE A 179 19.79 23.27 -4.94
N GLN A 180 21.09 23.23 -4.72
CA GLN A 180 21.83 22.01 -4.47
C GLN A 180 22.23 21.97 -3.00
N ALA A 181 21.83 20.92 -2.29
CA ALA A 181 22.19 20.67 -0.89
C ALA A 181 23.66 20.27 -0.74
N PRO A 182 24.25 20.33 0.47
CA PRO A 182 25.60 19.85 0.74
C PRO A 182 25.82 18.38 0.34
N SER A 183 24.78 17.55 0.40
CA SER A 183 24.77 16.16 -0.09
C SER A 183 24.86 16.01 -1.60
N GLY A 184 24.72 17.11 -2.36
CA GLY A 184 24.69 17.13 -3.82
C GLY A 184 23.30 16.98 -4.43
N LEU A 185 22.25 16.80 -3.61
CA LEU A 185 20.85 16.73 -4.06
C LEU A 185 20.39 18.08 -4.63
N GLU A 186 19.96 18.10 -5.90
CA GLU A 186 19.45 19.31 -6.57
C GLU A 186 17.91 19.32 -6.59
N GLU A 187 17.30 20.40 -6.10
CA GLU A 187 15.86 20.62 -6.06
C GLU A 187 15.48 21.93 -6.79
N PRO A 188 14.37 21.98 -7.54
CA PRO A 188 13.88 23.21 -8.14
C PRO A 188 13.40 24.18 -7.05
N CYS A 189 13.71 25.47 -7.23
CA CYS A 189 13.37 26.55 -6.31
C CYS A 189 12.30 27.47 -6.88
N PHE A 190 11.45 28.00 -6.00
CA PHE A 190 10.44 28.98 -6.38
C PHE A 190 10.97 30.41 -6.24
N LEU A 191 10.82 31.18 -7.31
CA LEU A 191 11.09 32.62 -7.33
C LEU A 191 9.82 33.38 -6.90
N LYS A 192 9.96 34.28 -5.92
CA LYS A 192 8.86 35.09 -5.38
C LYS A 192 9.25 36.56 -5.33
N ARG A 193 8.32 37.45 -5.66
CA ARG A 193 8.52 38.90 -5.49
C ARG A 193 8.35 39.26 -4.01
N LEU A 194 9.37 39.87 -3.43
CA LEU A 194 9.38 40.31 -2.04
C LEU A 194 8.64 41.64 -1.89
N PRO A 195 8.14 41.99 -0.69
CA PRO A 195 7.50 43.28 -0.42
C PRO A 195 8.39 44.50 -0.73
N SER A 196 9.71 44.31 -0.73
CA SER A 196 10.71 45.32 -1.10
C SER A 196 10.82 45.56 -2.61
N GLY A 197 10.07 44.83 -3.45
CA GLY A 197 10.11 44.90 -4.92
C GLY A 197 11.18 44.02 -5.57
N ASN A 198 12.15 43.52 -4.79
CA ASN A 198 13.18 42.58 -5.23
C ASN A 198 12.65 41.15 -5.36
N ILE A 199 13.36 40.29 -6.11
CA ILE A 199 13.02 38.87 -6.22
C ILE A 199 13.80 38.08 -5.17
N GLY A 200 13.09 37.25 -4.41
CA GLY A 200 13.62 36.30 -3.45
C GLY A 200 13.42 34.87 -3.89
N ILE A 201 14.26 33.99 -3.38
CA ILE A 201 14.13 32.54 -3.53
C ILE A 201 13.53 31.98 -2.24
N SER A 202 12.48 31.17 -2.38
CA SER A 202 11.88 30.44 -1.27
C SER A 202 12.24 28.96 -1.38
N PHE A 203 12.85 28.41 -0.33
CA PHE A 203 13.15 26.99 -0.22
C PHE A 203 12.96 26.53 1.24
N THR A 204 12.77 25.22 1.42
CA THR A 204 12.68 24.60 2.75
C THR A 204 13.98 23.83 3.01
N PRO A 205 14.87 24.31 3.89
CA PRO A 205 16.13 23.64 4.18
C PRO A 205 15.90 22.25 4.79
N ARG A 206 16.50 21.23 4.16
CA ARG A 206 16.45 19.82 4.62
C ARG A 206 17.76 19.35 5.23
N GLU A 207 18.84 20.08 4.99
CA GLU A 207 20.19 19.79 5.45
C GLU A 207 20.82 21.08 5.99
N ALA A 208 21.73 20.96 6.95
CA ALA A 208 22.54 22.09 7.40
C ALA A 208 23.84 22.12 6.59
N GLY A 209 24.31 23.32 6.23
CA GLY A 209 25.54 23.50 5.47
C GLY A 209 25.37 24.42 4.26
N GLN A 210 26.40 24.45 3.42
CA GLN A 210 26.47 25.33 2.26
C GLN A 210 25.66 24.74 1.09
N HIS A 211 24.59 25.41 0.73
CA HIS A 211 23.76 25.12 -0.44
C HIS A 211 24.21 25.99 -1.61
N VAL A 212 24.19 25.44 -2.82
CA VAL A 212 24.52 26.18 -4.05
C VAL A 212 23.24 26.47 -4.81
N VAL A 213 22.96 27.73 -5.07
CA VAL A 213 21.77 28.16 -5.80
C VAL A 213 22.12 28.60 -7.21
N SER A 214 21.49 27.93 -8.17
CA SER A 214 21.61 28.19 -9.60
C SER A 214 20.36 28.88 -10.10
N VAL A 215 20.51 30.02 -10.77
CA VAL A 215 19.42 30.76 -11.41
C VAL A 215 19.83 30.98 -12.86
N LYS A 216 19.07 30.40 -13.78
CA LYS A 216 19.37 30.35 -15.21
C LYS A 216 18.25 30.99 -16.02
N LYS A 217 18.62 31.80 -17.01
CA LYS A 217 17.73 32.30 -18.06
C LYS A 217 18.04 31.55 -19.36
N MET A 218 17.06 30.87 -19.95
CA MET A 218 17.27 30.07 -21.17
C MET A 218 18.49 29.11 -21.09
N GLY A 219 18.70 28.50 -19.92
CA GLY A 219 19.82 27.57 -19.68
C GLY A 219 21.17 28.20 -19.32
N VAL A 220 21.30 29.53 -19.36
CA VAL A 220 22.54 30.26 -19.00
C VAL A 220 22.40 30.93 -17.64
N HIS A 221 23.43 30.84 -16.79
CA HIS A 221 23.41 31.50 -15.48
C HIS A 221 23.27 33.02 -15.61
N ILE A 222 22.39 33.60 -14.79
CA ILE A 222 22.33 35.06 -14.67
C ILE A 222 23.57 35.60 -13.93
N GLN A 223 23.78 36.91 -14.00
CA GLN A 223 24.86 37.56 -13.27
C GLN A 223 24.80 37.22 -11.78
N ASN A 224 25.95 36.86 -11.19
CA ASN A 224 26.11 36.39 -9.80
C ASN A 224 25.46 35.03 -9.48
N SER A 225 25.07 34.24 -10.49
CA SER A 225 24.73 32.82 -10.34
C SER A 225 25.85 31.94 -10.92
N PRO A 226 26.14 30.76 -10.31
CA PRO A 226 25.60 30.27 -9.03
C PRO A 226 26.13 31.03 -7.81
N PHE A 227 25.38 31.04 -6.72
CA PHE A 227 25.79 31.63 -5.44
C PHE A 227 25.47 30.70 -4.26
N ASN A 228 26.16 30.88 -3.14
CA ASN A 228 26.06 29.97 -2.00
C ASN A 228 25.22 30.57 -0.87
N ILE A 229 24.43 29.72 -0.21
CA ILE A 229 23.63 30.05 0.98
C ILE A 229 24.05 29.08 2.08
N THR A 230 24.32 29.57 3.28
CA THR A 230 24.63 28.72 4.43
C THR A 230 23.37 28.54 5.27
N VAL A 231 22.95 27.29 5.45
CA VAL A 231 21.84 26.91 6.32
C VAL A 231 22.41 26.41 7.64
N GLN A 232 21.90 26.92 8.77
CA GLN A 232 22.33 26.47 10.10
C GLN A 232 21.53 25.25 10.56
N GLU A 233 22.08 24.44 11.48
CA GLU A 233 21.36 23.27 12.04
C GLU A 233 20.02 23.63 12.70
N GLN A 234 19.89 24.86 13.19
CA GLN A 234 18.66 25.36 13.84
C GLN A 234 17.55 25.67 12.83
N GLU A 235 17.90 25.76 11.55
CA GLU A 235 17.00 26.11 10.44
C GLU A 235 16.41 24.86 9.77
N VAL A 236 16.96 23.67 10.01
CA VAL A 236 16.46 22.41 9.45
C VAL A 236 15.26 21.90 10.26
N GLY A 237 14.20 21.49 9.56
CA GLY A 237 12.99 20.98 10.19
C GLY A 237 13.19 19.68 10.98
N ASP A 238 12.76 19.67 12.25
CA ASP A 238 12.77 18.52 13.16
C ASP A 238 11.35 18.18 13.63
N ALA A 239 10.80 17.09 13.08
CA ALA A 239 9.45 16.61 13.41
C ALA A 239 9.25 16.23 14.88
N LYS A 240 10.33 15.93 15.63
CA LYS A 240 10.26 15.58 17.06
C LYS A 240 10.01 16.79 17.95
N LYS A 241 10.29 18.00 17.45
CA LYS A 241 10.07 19.25 18.17
C LYS A 241 8.69 19.83 17.90
N VAL A 242 7.92 19.24 16.98
CA VAL A 242 6.51 19.57 16.74
C VAL A 242 5.67 19.01 17.87
N LYS A 243 4.91 19.86 18.56
CA LYS A 243 3.98 19.43 19.60
C LYS A 243 2.56 19.42 19.07
N VAL A 244 1.86 18.32 19.30
CA VAL A 244 0.48 18.15 18.86
C VAL A 244 -0.42 17.96 20.07
N SER A 245 -1.53 18.68 20.13
CA SER A 245 -2.49 18.59 21.23
C SER A 245 -3.93 18.75 20.76
N GLY A 246 -4.85 17.99 21.36
CA GLY A 246 -6.27 18.05 21.04
C GLY A 246 -6.92 16.67 21.13
N THR A 247 -8.15 16.61 21.67
CA THR A 247 -8.91 15.36 21.80
C THR A 247 -9.33 14.79 20.44
N ALA A 248 -9.41 15.65 19.42
CA ALA A 248 -9.69 15.28 18.02
C ALA A 248 -8.67 14.31 17.39
N LEU A 249 -7.53 14.03 18.04
CA LEU A 249 -6.56 13.01 17.60
C LEU A 249 -6.81 11.63 18.23
N LYS A 250 -7.86 11.49 19.02
CA LYS A 250 -8.28 10.22 19.66
C LYS A 250 -9.76 9.93 19.42
N GLU A 251 -10.61 10.94 19.53
CA GLU A 251 -12.05 10.83 19.33
C GLU A 251 -12.62 12.02 18.55
N GLY A 252 -13.67 11.78 17.75
CA GLY A 252 -14.31 12.82 16.95
C GLY A 252 -15.81 12.61 16.73
N LYS A 253 -16.46 13.60 16.10
CA LYS A 253 -17.88 13.59 15.74
C LYS A 253 -18.11 13.79 14.25
N THR A 254 -19.08 13.06 13.68
CA THR A 254 -19.53 13.29 12.30
C THR A 254 -20.25 14.63 12.18
N HIS A 255 -20.14 15.26 11.00
CA HIS A 255 -20.75 16.54 10.64
C HIS A 255 -20.36 17.75 11.52
N GLY A 256 -19.49 17.57 12.52
CA GLY A 256 -18.91 18.63 13.33
C GLY A 256 -17.45 18.88 12.99
N GLU A 257 -16.94 20.07 13.30
CA GLU A 257 -15.51 20.36 13.21
C GLU A 257 -14.77 19.67 14.36
N ASN A 258 -13.80 18.82 14.00
CA ASN A 258 -12.92 18.17 14.95
C ASN A 258 -11.58 18.88 14.91
N THR A 259 -11.27 19.66 15.95
CA THR A 259 -10.14 20.58 15.93
C THR A 259 -9.02 20.10 16.87
N PHE A 260 -7.79 20.14 16.37
CA PHE A 260 -6.57 19.96 17.15
C PHE A 260 -5.53 21.02 16.77
N SER A 261 -4.54 21.21 17.63
CA SER A 261 -3.48 22.21 17.47
C SER A 261 -2.12 21.58 17.21
N VAL A 262 -1.34 22.20 16.33
CA VAL A 262 0.04 21.82 16.00
C VAL A 262 0.95 23.02 16.29
N ASP A 263 1.87 22.89 17.24
CA ASP A 263 2.86 23.90 17.58
C ASP A 263 4.21 23.56 16.94
N THR A 264 4.65 24.41 16.01
CA THR A 264 5.89 24.21 15.23
C THR A 264 6.98 25.22 15.61
N ARG A 265 6.79 26.05 16.64
CA ARG A 265 7.69 27.18 16.96
C ARG A 265 9.15 26.78 17.19
N ASN A 266 9.39 25.59 17.73
CA ASN A 266 10.73 25.08 18.02
C ASN A 266 11.20 24.04 17.00
N ALA A 267 10.43 23.80 15.93
CA ALA A 267 10.67 22.70 15.01
C ALA A 267 11.57 23.05 13.83
N GLY A 268 12.02 24.30 13.68
CA GLY A 268 12.80 24.74 12.50
C GLY A 268 11.91 24.91 11.25
N TYR A 269 12.51 25.04 10.07
CA TYR A 269 11.76 25.26 8.83
C TYR A 269 11.35 23.92 8.19
N GLY A 270 10.05 23.76 7.94
CA GLY A 270 9.52 22.51 7.40
C GLY A 270 8.10 22.63 6.88
N GLY A 271 7.76 21.81 5.88
CA GLY A 271 6.38 21.65 5.44
C GLY A 271 5.62 20.70 6.37
N LEU A 272 4.44 21.10 6.83
CA LEU A 272 3.51 20.25 7.53
C LEU A 272 2.57 19.57 6.50
N SER A 273 2.62 18.24 6.41
CA SER A 273 1.74 17.45 5.56
C SER A 273 0.70 16.74 6.42
N LEU A 274 -0.57 16.88 6.04
CA LEU A 274 -1.69 16.23 6.71
C LEU A 274 -2.52 15.41 5.70
N SER A 275 -2.77 14.14 6.01
CA SER A 275 -3.80 13.34 5.34
C SER A 275 -4.67 12.60 6.35
N ILE A 276 -5.93 12.43 6.01
CA ILE A 276 -6.91 11.72 6.85
C ILE A 276 -7.57 10.66 5.98
N GLU A 277 -7.46 9.41 6.41
CA GLU A 277 -7.97 8.23 5.70
C GLU A 277 -9.00 7.54 6.59
N GLY A 278 -10.16 7.19 6.04
CA GLY A 278 -11.21 6.56 6.83
C GLY A 278 -12.49 6.31 6.02
N PRO A 279 -13.59 5.94 6.69
CA PRO A 279 -14.88 5.60 6.08
C PRO A 279 -15.47 6.66 5.14
N SER A 280 -15.14 7.94 5.32
CA SER A 280 -15.49 9.03 4.39
C SER A 280 -14.30 9.94 4.14
N LYS A 281 -14.36 10.73 3.07
CA LYS A 281 -13.40 11.83 2.89
C LYS A 281 -13.73 12.93 3.91
N ALA A 282 -12.76 13.25 4.76
CA ALA A 282 -12.89 14.37 5.70
C ALA A 282 -12.42 15.66 5.02
N GLU A 283 -13.24 16.71 5.06
CA GLU A 283 -12.80 18.05 4.67
C GLU A 283 -11.82 18.58 5.72
N ILE A 284 -10.66 19.06 5.30
CA ILE A 284 -9.59 19.54 6.19
C ILE A 284 -9.46 21.05 6.02
N GLN A 285 -9.47 21.78 7.13
CA GLN A 285 -9.20 23.20 7.16
C GLN A 285 -8.02 23.47 8.10
N CYS A 286 -7.19 24.44 7.72
CA CYS A 286 -6.11 24.92 8.54
C CYS A 286 -6.22 26.44 8.70
N ALA A 287 -6.22 26.90 9.95
CA ALA A 287 -6.15 28.30 10.31
C ALA A 287 -4.81 28.57 11.00
N ASP A 288 -4.04 29.47 10.40
CA ASP A 288 -2.77 29.93 10.96
C ASP A 288 -3.03 31.01 12.00
N SER A 289 -2.55 30.79 13.23
CA SER A 289 -2.49 31.84 14.24
C SER A 289 -1.10 32.46 14.19
N LYS A 290 -1.02 33.80 14.25
CA LYS A 290 0.20 34.61 14.01
C LYS A 290 1.44 34.26 14.87
N ASP A 291 1.34 33.26 15.74
CA ASP A 291 2.33 32.84 16.72
C ASP A 291 2.99 31.48 16.41
N GLY A 292 2.78 30.87 15.23
CA GLY A 292 3.43 29.59 14.86
C GLY A 292 2.75 28.34 15.46
N VAL A 293 1.50 28.50 15.90
CA VAL A 293 0.60 27.41 16.29
C VAL A 293 -0.52 27.33 15.27
N LEU A 294 -0.65 26.18 14.63
CA LEU A 294 -1.68 25.91 13.62
C LEU A 294 -2.90 25.27 14.28
N ALA A 295 -4.09 25.81 14.02
CA ALA A 295 -5.34 25.14 14.31
C ALA A 295 -5.78 24.35 13.08
N ILE A 296 -5.91 23.04 13.23
CA ILE A 296 -6.36 22.13 12.17
C ILE A 296 -7.72 21.59 12.56
N SER A 297 -8.71 21.78 11.69
CA SER A 297 -10.02 21.16 11.83
C SER A 297 -10.29 20.19 10.70
N TYR A 298 -11.00 19.10 11.00
CA TYR A 298 -11.50 18.21 9.97
C TYR A 298 -12.95 17.79 10.24
N LYS A 299 -13.70 17.57 9.16
CA LYS A 299 -15.14 17.29 9.21
C LYS A 299 -15.46 15.98 8.48
N PRO A 300 -15.49 14.84 9.19
CA PRO A 300 -15.89 13.55 8.62
C PRO A 300 -17.42 13.47 8.47
N THR A 301 -17.90 12.78 7.44
CA THR A 301 -19.34 12.60 7.20
C THR A 301 -19.87 11.22 7.59
N GLU A 302 -18.98 10.24 7.78
CA GLU A 302 -19.35 8.88 8.20
C GLU A 302 -18.67 8.48 9.52
N PRO A 303 -19.34 7.75 10.43
CA PRO A 303 -18.73 7.26 11.66
C PRO A 303 -17.77 6.10 11.39
N GLY A 304 -16.81 5.90 12.29
CA GLY A 304 -15.82 4.81 12.22
C GLY A 304 -14.40 5.27 12.56
N TYR A 305 -13.40 4.43 12.28
CA TYR A 305 -12.01 4.74 12.61
C TYR A 305 -11.33 5.48 11.46
N TYR A 306 -10.72 6.63 11.78
CA TYR A 306 -9.97 7.45 10.85
C TYR A 306 -8.48 7.43 11.24
N ILE A 307 -7.61 7.33 10.24
CA ILE A 307 -6.16 7.41 10.39
C ILE A 307 -5.74 8.82 9.98
N VAL A 308 -5.21 9.58 10.92
CA VAL A 308 -4.67 10.93 10.71
C VAL A 308 -3.15 10.84 10.61
N ASN A 309 -2.64 11.01 9.39
CA ASN A 309 -1.22 11.10 9.10
C ASN A 309 -0.78 12.56 9.17
N LEU A 310 0.10 12.88 10.12
CA LEU A 310 0.66 14.21 10.31
C LEU A 310 2.18 14.11 10.22
N LYS A 311 2.76 14.83 9.27
CA LYS A 311 4.19 14.84 9.01
C LYS A 311 4.72 16.25 9.01
N PHE A 312 5.96 16.44 9.45
CA PHE A 312 6.69 17.69 9.37
C PHE A 312 8.05 17.42 8.72
N ALA A 313 8.42 18.21 7.70
CA ALA A 313 9.61 17.97 6.89
C ALA A 313 9.70 16.51 6.37
N ASP A 314 8.56 15.98 5.90
CA ASP A 314 8.36 14.60 5.40
C ASP A 314 8.51 13.46 6.41
N HIS A 315 8.76 13.75 7.70
CA HIS A 315 8.84 12.78 8.78
C HIS A 315 7.57 12.81 9.65
N HIS A 316 7.13 11.65 10.17
CA HIS A 316 5.99 11.62 11.11
C HIS A 316 6.34 12.37 12.39
N VAL A 317 5.40 13.22 12.84
CA VAL A 317 5.48 13.83 14.17
C VAL A 317 5.19 12.78 15.25
N GLU A 318 5.60 13.04 16.48
CA GLU A 318 5.42 12.09 17.58
C GLU A 318 3.93 11.74 17.78
N GLY A 319 3.64 10.43 17.80
CA GLY A 319 2.28 9.89 17.91
C GLY A 319 1.54 9.68 16.58
N SER A 320 2.06 10.18 15.44
CA SER A 320 1.50 9.91 14.12
C SER A 320 2.00 8.57 13.56
N PRO A 321 1.16 7.79 12.83
CA PRO A 321 -0.25 8.02 12.51
C PRO A 321 -1.17 7.90 13.73
N PHE A 322 -2.16 8.80 13.83
CA PHE A 322 -3.15 8.78 14.91
C PHE A 322 -4.39 8.02 14.48
N THR A 323 -4.86 7.09 15.31
CA THR A 323 -6.13 6.41 15.11
C THR A 323 -7.23 7.11 15.89
N VAL A 324 -8.20 7.69 15.18
CA VAL A 324 -9.29 8.49 15.74
C VAL A 324 -10.61 7.76 15.62
N LYS A 325 -11.33 7.57 16.73
CA LYS A 325 -12.68 7.01 16.74
C LYS A 325 -13.71 8.13 16.51
N VAL A 326 -14.31 8.17 15.34
CA VAL A 326 -15.37 9.14 15.00
C VAL A 326 -16.74 8.52 15.26
N SER A 327 -17.56 9.21 16.04
CA SER A 327 -18.91 8.80 16.44
C SER A 327 -19.97 9.77 15.91
N GLY A 328 -21.20 9.33 15.70
CA GLY A 328 -22.28 10.20 15.24
C GLY A 328 -23.15 9.56 14.17
N GLU A 329 -23.93 10.38 13.47
CA GLU A 329 -24.82 9.94 12.39
C GLU A 329 -24.11 10.08 11.04
N GLY A 330 -24.31 9.13 10.13
CA GLY A 330 -23.78 9.18 8.78
C GLY A 330 -24.73 9.91 7.83
N SER A 331 -24.19 10.49 6.76
CA SER A 331 -24.91 11.28 5.75
C SER A 331 -26.00 10.51 5.00
N ASN A 332 -25.90 9.18 4.94
CA ASN A 332 -26.78 8.32 4.14
C ASN A 332 -27.48 7.26 5.00
N ARG A 333 -28.29 7.67 5.98
CA ARG A 333 -29.16 6.71 6.66
C ARG A 333 -30.42 6.44 5.85
N GLN A 334 -30.52 5.23 5.32
CA GLN A 334 -31.77 4.73 4.77
C GLN A 334 -32.59 4.15 5.91
N ARG A 335 -33.88 4.54 5.98
CA ARG A 335 -34.81 4.03 6.99
C ARG A 335 -35.95 3.29 6.31
N GLU A 336 -36.06 2.01 6.60
CA GLU A 336 -37.21 1.18 6.19
C GLU A 336 -38.05 0.84 7.42
N LYS A 337 -39.38 0.90 7.29
CA LYS A 337 -40.33 0.65 8.39
C LYS A 337 -41.49 -0.20 7.93
N ILE A 338 -41.80 -1.23 8.69
CA ILE A 338 -43.04 -2.01 8.56
C ILE A 338 -43.89 -1.90 9.84
N GLN A 339 -45.21 -1.93 9.69
CA GLN A 339 -46.19 -1.93 10.78
C GLN A 339 -47.23 -3.01 10.53
N ARG A 340 -47.54 -3.81 11.55
CA ARG A 340 -48.58 -4.86 11.48
C ARG A 340 -49.43 -4.84 12.75
N GLN A 341 -50.75 -4.85 12.55
CA GLN A 341 -51.72 -5.01 13.64
C GLN A 341 -51.88 -6.50 13.95
N ARG A 342 -51.87 -6.85 15.24
CA ARG A 342 -51.97 -8.23 15.70
C ARG A 342 -53.19 -8.48 16.57
N ASP A 343 -53.75 -9.66 16.39
CA ASP A 343 -54.72 -10.25 17.31
C ASP A 343 -53.99 -10.86 18.52
N PRO A 344 -54.57 -10.80 19.73
CA PRO A 344 -54.00 -11.43 20.91
C PRO A 344 -53.97 -12.96 20.76
N ALA A 345 -52.96 -13.60 21.33
CA ALA A 345 -52.95 -15.06 21.43
C ALA A 345 -54.13 -15.53 22.29
N PRO A 346 -54.76 -16.68 21.97
CA PRO A 346 -55.86 -17.21 22.76
C PRO A 346 -55.42 -17.48 24.21
N LEU A 347 -56.29 -17.12 25.16
CA LEU A 347 -56.07 -17.38 26.59
C LEU A 347 -55.94 -18.88 26.83
N THR A 348 -55.02 -19.25 27.73
CA THR A 348 -54.72 -20.65 28.02
C THR A 348 -55.38 -21.09 29.31
N GLU A 349 -56.03 -22.25 29.28
CA GLU A 349 -56.63 -22.91 30.43
C GLU A 349 -55.71 -24.00 31.00
N VAL A 350 -55.85 -24.27 32.30
CA VAL A 350 -55.14 -25.37 32.98
C VAL A 350 -55.47 -26.70 32.28
N GLY A 351 -54.45 -27.53 32.06
CA GLY A 351 -54.59 -28.81 31.35
C GLY A 351 -54.52 -28.73 29.82
N THR A 352 -54.40 -27.52 29.24
CA THR A 352 -54.23 -27.37 27.78
C THR A 352 -52.78 -27.69 27.38
N ASN A 353 -52.57 -28.41 26.27
CA ASN A 353 -51.22 -28.58 25.72
C ASN A 353 -50.71 -27.25 25.17
N CYS A 354 -49.74 -26.67 25.86
CA CYS A 354 -49.17 -25.37 25.55
C CYS A 354 -47.98 -25.52 24.60
N LYS A 355 -47.83 -24.55 23.70
CA LYS A 355 -46.76 -24.50 22.72
C LYS A 355 -46.04 -23.15 22.77
N LEU A 356 -44.72 -23.18 22.89
CA LEU A 356 -43.84 -22.04 22.68
C LEU A 356 -42.92 -22.34 21.51
N THR A 357 -42.96 -21.51 20.46
CA THR A 357 -42.18 -21.72 19.24
C THR A 357 -41.00 -20.74 19.17
N PHE A 358 -39.83 -21.21 18.72
CA PHE A 358 -38.66 -20.37 18.42
C PHE A 358 -37.82 -20.95 17.28
N LYS A 359 -37.09 -20.10 16.57
CA LYS A 359 -36.19 -20.51 15.49
C LYS A 359 -34.73 -20.38 15.91
N MET A 360 -33.96 -21.44 15.77
CA MET A 360 -32.51 -21.52 15.94
C MET A 360 -31.89 -22.41 14.85
N PRO A 361 -31.51 -21.85 13.69
CA PRO A 361 -30.90 -22.62 12.63
C PRO A 361 -29.53 -23.17 13.03
N GLY A 362 -29.20 -24.39 12.60
CA GLY A 362 -27.85 -24.97 12.74
C GLY A 362 -27.52 -25.56 14.13
N ILE A 363 -28.49 -25.69 15.02
CA ILE A 363 -28.36 -26.49 16.24
C ILE A 363 -29.19 -27.77 16.13
N THR A 364 -28.99 -28.71 17.05
CA THR A 364 -29.82 -29.93 17.12
C THR A 364 -30.68 -29.90 18.37
N SER A 365 -31.83 -30.58 18.34
CA SER A 365 -32.71 -30.69 19.52
C SER A 365 -32.01 -31.35 20.72
N PHE A 366 -30.97 -32.17 20.49
CA PHE A 366 -30.18 -32.80 21.55
C PHE A 366 -29.32 -31.83 22.36
N ASP A 367 -28.96 -30.68 21.80
CA ASP A 367 -28.19 -29.65 22.51
C ASP A 367 -29.09 -28.70 23.34
N LEU A 368 -30.41 -28.89 23.26
CA LEU A 368 -31.40 -28.06 23.92
C LEU A 368 -32.01 -28.76 25.14
N ALA A 369 -32.20 -28.00 26.21
CA ALA A 369 -32.93 -28.42 27.39
C ALA A 369 -34.02 -27.39 27.70
N ALA A 370 -35.23 -27.85 28.02
CA ALA A 370 -36.32 -26.98 28.45
C ALA A 370 -36.92 -27.45 29.77
N THR A 371 -37.15 -26.50 30.67
CA THR A 371 -37.82 -26.72 31.95
C THR A 371 -38.89 -25.67 32.15
N VAL A 372 -40.01 -26.06 32.74
CA VAL A 372 -41.13 -25.17 33.07
C VAL A 372 -41.29 -25.14 34.57
N THR A 373 -41.17 -23.95 35.15
CA THR A 373 -41.42 -23.69 36.58
C THR A 373 -42.81 -23.11 36.77
N SER A 374 -43.65 -23.76 37.59
CA SER A 374 -44.98 -23.29 37.95
C SER A 374 -44.92 -22.06 38.88
N PRO A 375 -46.03 -21.32 39.05
CA PRO A 375 -46.11 -20.22 40.01
C PRO A 375 -45.80 -20.64 41.45
N GLY A 376 -46.11 -21.89 41.81
CA GLY A 376 -45.77 -22.49 43.10
C GLY A 376 -44.28 -22.87 43.26
N GLY A 377 -43.46 -22.68 42.22
CA GLY A 377 -42.02 -22.97 42.23
C GLY A 377 -41.64 -24.40 41.83
N VAL A 378 -42.61 -25.24 41.43
CA VAL A 378 -42.34 -26.61 40.97
C VAL A 378 -41.80 -26.58 39.55
N SER A 379 -40.63 -27.17 39.32
CA SER A 379 -40.03 -27.24 37.99
C SER A 379 -40.16 -28.64 37.40
N GLU A 380 -40.65 -28.74 36.17
CA GLU A 380 -40.79 -29.98 35.40
C GLU A 380 -40.06 -29.84 34.06
N ASP A 381 -39.54 -30.93 33.53
CA ASP A 381 -38.94 -30.96 32.19
C ASP A 381 -40.03 -30.77 31.13
N ALA A 382 -39.70 -29.99 30.10
CA ALA A 382 -40.59 -29.72 28.98
C ALA A 382 -40.06 -30.38 27.71
N GLU A 383 -40.96 -30.93 26.90
CA GLU A 383 -40.58 -31.63 25.67
C GLU A 383 -40.25 -30.61 24.57
N ILE A 384 -39.07 -30.76 23.95
CA ILE A 384 -38.68 -29.95 22.79
C ILE A 384 -38.77 -30.82 21.55
N GLN A 385 -39.54 -30.35 20.56
CA GLN A 385 -39.67 -30.98 19.27
C GLN A 385 -39.18 -30.05 18.17
N GLU A 386 -38.42 -30.57 17.21
CA GLU A 386 -38.13 -29.88 15.96
C GLU A 386 -39.32 -30.06 15.01
N VAL A 387 -39.92 -28.96 14.59
CA VAL A 387 -41.12 -28.95 13.73
C VAL A 387 -40.72 -29.00 12.26
N VAL A 388 -39.74 -28.18 11.90
CA VAL A 388 -39.12 -28.00 10.57
C VAL A 388 -37.69 -27.50 10.82
N ASP A 389 -36.76 -27.74 9.89
CA ASP A 389 -35.33 -27.38 9.98
C ASP A 389 -35.06 -26.05 10.73
N GLY A 390 -34.50 -26.17 11.93
CA GLY A 390 -34.14 -25.04 12.80
C GLY A 390 -35.31 -24.34 13.51
N LEU A 391 -36.55 -24.84 13.40
CA LEU A 391 -37.75 -24.36 14.09
C LEU A 391 -38.16 -25.35 15.18
N TYR A 392 -38.07 -24.93 16.44
CA TYR A 392 -38.37 -25.77 17.60
C TYR A 392 -39.65 -25.32 18.29
N SER A 393 -40.34 -26.28 18.90
CA SER A 393 -41.45 -26.04 19.80
C SER A 393 -41.29 -26.75 21.12
N VAL A 394 -41.47 -25.99 22.20
CA VAL A 394 -41.50 -26.48 23.58
C VAL A 394 -42.96 -26.76 23.93
N HIS A 395 -43.22 -27.98 24.38
CA HIS A 395 -44.52 -28.49 24.79
C HIS A 395 -44.56 -28.73 26.29
N PHE A 396 -45.62 -28.24 26.93
CA PHE A 396 -45.89 -28.49 28.35
C PHE A 396 -47.37 -28.36 28.67
N VAL A 397 -47.81 -28.97 29.77
CA VAL A 397 -49.19 -28.91 30.23
C VAL A 397 -49.22 -28.26 31.62
N PRO A 398 -49.72 -27.02 31.74
CA PRO A 398 -49.76 -26.33 33.03
C PRO A 398 -50.83 -26.94 33.93
N LYS A 399 -50.48 -27.10 35.21
CA LYS A 399 -51.35 -27.69 36.25
C LYS A 399 -51.96 -26.64 37.18
N GLU A 400 -51.48 -25.41 37.12
CA GLU A 400 -51.86 -24.31 38.00
C GLU A 400 -52.23 -23.06 37.19
N LEU A 401 -53.01 -22.16 37.79
CA LEU A 401 -53.25 -20.82 37.23
C LEU A 401 -52.11 -19.89 37.64
N GLY A 402 -51.65 -19.05 36.71
CA GLY A 402 -50.62 -18.03 36.97
C GLY A 402 -49.45 -18.05 35.98
N VAL A 403 -48.41 -17.30 36.31
CA VAL A 403 -47.23 -17.08 35.47
C VAL A 403 -46.26 -18.25 35.63
N HIS A 404 -46.11 -19.05 34.57
CA HIS A 404 -45.10 -20.10 34.48
C HIS A 404 -43.82 -19.52 33.88
N THR A 405 -42.67 -20.03 34.30
CA THR A 405 -41.36 -19.65 33.75
C THR A 405 -40.83 -20.79 32.90
N VAL A 406 -40.75 -20.59 31.59
CA VAL A 406 -40.21 -21.56 30.63
C VAL A 406 -38.76 -21.22 30.35
N SER A 407 -37.85 -22.01 30.93
CA SER A 407 -36.41 -21.92 30.70
C SER A 407 -36.05 -22.80 29.52
N VAL A 408 -35.36 -22.25 28.53
CA VAL A 408 -34.84 -22.99 27.38
C VAL A 408 -33.36 -22.65 27.28
N LYS A 409 -32.52 -23.68 27.33
CA LYS A 409 -31.08 -23.55 27.36
C LYS A 409 -30.45 -24.31 26.21
N TYR A 410 -29.44 -23.71 25.60
CA TYR A 410 -28.51 -24.36 24.69
C TYR A 410 -27.19 -24.54 25.42
N ARG A 411 -26.73 -25.78 25.61
CA ARG A 411 -25.49 -26.11 26.35
C ARG A 411 -25.39 -25.37 27.70
N GLU A 412 -26.41 -25.50 28.53
CA GLU A 412 -26.55 -24.87 29.86
C GLU A 412 -26.73 -23.33 29.88
N ILE A 413 -26.70 -22.65 28.73
CA ILE A 413 -26.86 -21.20 28.63
C ILE A 413 -28.26 -20.88 28.11
N HIS A 414 -28.95 -19.93 28.73
CA HIS A 414 -30.26 -19.47 28.27
C HIS A 414 -30.19 -18.94 26.83
N ILE A 415 -31.12 -19.39 26.00
CA ILE A 415 -31.28 -18.83 24.66
C ILE A 415 -31.80 -17.38 24.74
N PRO A 416 -31.57 -16.53 23.72
CA PRO A 416 -32.12 -15.18 23.71
C PRO A 416 -33.63 -15.14 24.00
N GLY A 417 -34.04 -14.28 24.94
CA GLY A 417 -35.42 -14.17 25.42
C GLY A 417 -35.79 -15.12 26.56
N SER A 418 -35.04 -16.21 26.76
CA SER A 418 -35.18 -17.12 27.88
C SER A 418 -34.55 -16.53 29.17
N PRO A 419 -35.15 -16.72 30.35
CA PRO A 419 -36.40 -17.46 30.61
C PRO A 419 -37.64 -16.72 30.09
N PHE A 420 -38.58 -17.46 29.51
CA PHE A 420 -39.85 -16.93 29.01
C PHE A 420 -40.91 -16.97 30.11
N GLN A 421 -41.77 -15.96 30.16
CA GLN A 421 -42.98 -16.01 30.98
C GLN A 421 -44.13 -16.53 30.13
N PHE A 422 -44.95 -17.38 30.73
CA PHE A 422 -46.12 -17.96 30.09
C PHE A 422 -47.30 -17.93 31.07
N THR A 423 -48.25 -17.04 30.84
CA THR A 423 -49.40 -16.88 31.74
C THR A 423 -50.53 -17.84 31.38
N VAL A 424 -51.03 -18.55 32.40
CA VAL A 424 -52.19 -19.45 32.31
C VAL A 424 -53.34 -18.82 33.10
N GLY A 425 -54.45 -18.55 32.43
CA GLY A 425 -55.54 -17.71 32.93
C GLY A 425 -55.48 -16.25 32.42
N PRO A 426 -56.28 -15.34 33.01
CA PRO A 426 -56.40 -13.96 32.54
C PRO A 426 -55.12 -13.15 32.75
N LEU A 427 -54.71 -12.41 31.70
CA LEU A 427 -53.58 -11.49 31.74
C LEU A 427 -53.89 -10.31 32.68
N ARG A 428 -53.03 -10.07 33.67
CA ARG A 428 -53.16 -8.95 34.64
C ARG A 428 -52.39 -7.70 34.22
N ASP A 429 -51.40 -7.87 33.36
CA ASP A 429 -50.51 -6.82 32.86
C ASP A 429 -50.36 -7.00 31.34
N SER A 430 -50.17 -5.90 30.61
CA SER A 430 -50.06 -5.87 29.14
C SER A 430 -49.28 -4.63 28.70
N GLY A 431 -48.54 -4.70 27.60
CA GLY A 431 -47.79 -3.56 27.07
C GLY A 431 -46.43 -3.91 26.49
N ALA A 432 -45.73 -2.89 26.01
CA ALA A 432 -44.46 -3.03 25.30
C ALA A 432 -43.34 -3.64 26.17
N HIS A 433 -43.39 -3.46 27.49
CA HIS A 433 -42.41 -4.02 28.44
C HIS A 433 -42.45 -5.54 28.56
N LEU A 434 -43.54 -6.18 28.12
CA LEU A 434 -43.72 -7.63 28.12
C LEU A 434 -43.35 -8.27 26.77
N VAL A 435 -43.04 -7.47 25.75
CA VAL A 435 -42.53 -7.97 24.48
C VAL A 435 -41.05 -8.29 24.61
N LYS A 436 -40.67 -9.51 24.23
CA LYS A 436 -39.27 -9.94 24.16
C LYS A 436 -38.85 -10.11 22.71
N ALA A 437 -37.60 -9.80 22.40
CA ALA A 437 -37.01 -10.07 21.09
C ALA A 437 -35.63 -10.70 21.27
N GLY A 438 -35.27 -11.63 20.39
CA GLY A 438 -34.01 -12.36 20.51
C GLY A 438 -33.67 -13.20 19.27
N GLY A 439 -32.39 -13.26 18.92
CA GLY A 439 -31.88 -14.02 17.79
C GLY A 439 -30.62 -13.39 17.21
N ALA A 440 -29.89 -14.14 16.39
CA ALA A 440 -28.59 -13.72 15.85
C ALA A 440 -28.67 -12.37 15.13
N GLY A 441 -29.76 -12.11 14.38
CA GLY A 441 -29.98 -10.87 13.65
C GLY A 441 -30.15 -9.61 14.53
N LEU A 442 -30.29 -9.72 15.85
CA LEU A 442 -30.26 -8.58 16.78
C LEU A 442 -28.88 -8.35 17.42
N GLU A 443 -27.91 -9.22 17.14
CA GLU A 443 -26.55 -9.15 17.69
C GLU A 443 -25.51 -8.87 16.59
N ARG A 444 -25.60 -9.59 15.47
CA ARG A 444 -24.70 -9.50 14.32
C ARG A 444 -25.41 -9.94 13.03
N GLY A 445 -24.89 -9.55 11.88
CA GLY A 445 -25.41 -10.04 10.61
C GLY A 445 -24.39 -9.96 9.47
N GLU A 446 -24.79 -10.43 8.29
CA GLU A 446 -23.97 -10.45 7.09
C GLU A 446 -24.69 -9.74 5.93
N ALA A 447 -23.96 -8.90 5.20
CA ALA A 447 -24.47 -8.20 4.04
C ALA A 447 -24.87 -9.21 2.94
N GLY A 448 -25.98 -8.94 2.25
CA GLY A 448 -26.50 -9.80 1.19
C GLY A 448 -27.21 -11.09 1.65
N ARG A 449 -27.22 -11.39 2.96
CA ARG A 449 -27.96 -12.54 3.54
C ARG A 449 -29.14 -12.09 4.40
N PHE A 450 -30.08 -13.01 4.60
CA PHE A 450 -31.17 -12.81 5.57
C PHE A 450 -30.64 -12.99 6.99
N ASN A 451 -30.85 -11.97 7.82
CA ASN A 451 -30.52 -11.94 9.22
C ASN A 451 -31.82 -12.07 10.01
N GLU A 452 -31.91 -13.08 10.88
CA GLU A 452 -33.18 -13.50 11.47
C GLU A 452 -33.20 -13.32 12.98
N PHE A 453 -34.37 -12.97 13.53
CA PHE A 453 -34.63 -12.95 14.96
C PHE A 453 -36.11 -13.21 15.26
N ASN A 454 -36.39 -13.64 16.49
CA ASN A 454 -37.75 -13.90 16.95
C ASN A 454 -38.25 -12.75 17.83
N VAL A 455 -39.57 -12.53 17.82
CA VAL A 455 -40.27 -11.60 18.72
C VAL A 455 -41.41 -12.34 19.40
N TRP A 456 -41.48 -12.29 20.72
CA TRP A 456 -42.54 -12.89 21.53
C TRP A 456 -43.38 -11.79 22.16
N THR A 457 -44.66 -11.77 21.84
CA THR A 457 -45.62 -10.74 22.29
C THR A 457 -46.81 -11.33 23.06
N ARG A 458 -46.81 -12.63 23.38
CA ARG A 458 -47.95 -13.32 24.01
C ARG A 458 -48.45 -12.58 25.25
N GLU A 459 -47.52 -12.21 26.13
CA GLU A 459 -47.81 -11.53 27.39
C GLU A 459 -48.16 -10.03 27.20
N ALA A 460 -47.87 -9.45 26.02
CA ALA A 460 -48.13 -8.04 25.74
C ALA A 460 -49.59 -7.73 25.37
N GLY A 461 -50.41 -8.75 25.11
CA GLY A 461 -51.80 -8.57 24.71
C GLY A 461 -51.99 -8.12 23.24
N ALA A 462 -53.16 -7.57 22.95
CA ALA A 462 -53.49 -7.06 21.61
C ALA A 462 -52.76 -5.73 21.32
N GLY A 463 -52.24 -5.56 20.11
CA GLY A 463 -51.55 -4.33 19.76
C GLY A 463 -50.86 -4.34 18.39
N GLN A 464 -50.23 -3.23 18.07
CA GLN A 464 -49.49 -3.03 16.82
C GLN A 464 -47.99 -3.19 17.06
N LEU A 465 -47.35 -4.06 16.28
CA LEU A 465 -45.89 -4.20 16.26
C LEU A 465 -45.33 -3.42 15.07
N ALA A 466 -44.35 -2.56 15.34
CA ALA A 466 -43.64 -1.77 14.34
C ALA A 466 -42.14 -2.09 14.38
N ILE A 467 -41.57 -2.39 13.22
CA ILE A 467 -40.14 -2.66 13.06
C ILE A 467 -39.58 -1.60 12.12
N SER A 468 -38.50 -0.93 12.51
CA SER A 468 -37.75 -0.02 11.66
C SER A 468 -36.28 -0.37 11.66
N LEU A 469 -35.69 -0.50 10.47
CA LEU A 469 -34.25 -0.62 10.29
C LEU A 469 -33.68 0.67 9.75
N GLU A 470 -32.61 1.14 10.37
CA GLU A 470 -31.89 2.35 10.01
C GLU A 470 -30.39 2.05 9.91
N GLY A 471 -29.79 2.26 8.74
CA GLY A 471 -28.38 1.98 8.52
C GLY A 471 -27.85 2.37 7.13
N PRO A 472 -26.64 1.90 6.77
CA PRO A 472 -25.93 2.24 5.52
C PRO A 472 -26.72 2.00 4.23
N SER A 473 -27.51 0.92 4.16
CA SER A 473 -28.36 0.60 3.01
C SER A 473 -29.81 0.38 3.40
N LYS A 474 -30.71 0.36 2.41
CA LYS A 474 -32.11 -0.03 2.62
C LYS A 474 -32.20 -1.50 3.05
N ALA A 475 -33.12 -1.77 3.96
CA ALA A 475 -33.39 -3.13 4.43
C ALA A 475 -34.65 -3.68 3.76
N GLU A 476 -34.54 -4.86 3.16
CA GLU A 476 -35.69 -5.71 2.86
C GLU A 476 -36.10 -6.42 4.15
N ILE A 477 -37.32 -6.20 4.65
CA ILE A 477 -37.80 -6.78 5.91
C ILE A 477 -38.94 -7.75 5.61
N ASP A 478 -38.79 -9.00 6.01
CA ASP A 478 -39.86 -10.01 6.00
C ASP A 478 -40.35 -10.28 7.43
N PHE A 479 -41.66 -10.48 7.57
CA PHE A 479 -42.34 -10.63 8.84
C PHE A 479 -43.42 -11.70 8.75
N LYS A 480 -43.36 -12.68 9.66
CA LYS A 480 -44.31 -13.78 9.73
C LYS A 480 -44.87 -13.95 11.15
N ASP A 481 -46.17 -13.68 11.31
CA ASP A 481 -46.88 -13.99 12.55
C ASP A 481 -47.28 -15.47 12.60
N ARG A 482 -46.89 -16.16 13.67
CA ARG A 482 -47.19 -17.58 13.88
C ARG A 482 -48.53 -17.81 14.58
N LYS A 483 -49.25 -16.75 14.98
CA LYS A 483 -50.56 -16.78 15.68
C LYS A 483 -50.56 -17.48 17.05
N ASP A 484 -49.39 -17.82 17.59
CA ASP A 484 -49.21 -18.41 18.93
C ASP A 484 -48.65 -17.39 19.95
N GLY A 485 -48.59 -16.11 19.55
CA GLY A 485 -47.95 -15.04 20.30
C GLY A 485 -46.48 -14.83 19.94
N SER A 486 -45.90 -15.61 19.01
CA SER A 486 -44.55 -15.40 18.47
C SER A 486 -44.56 -14.92 17.01
N CYS A 487 -43.52 -14.18 16.64
CA CYS A 487 -43.26 -13.72 15.28
C CYS A 487 -41.84 -14.08 14.85
N ASP A 488 -41.70 -14.37 13.57
CA ASP A 488 -40.43 -14.48 12.87
C ASP A 488 -40.16 -13.18 12.12
N VAL A 489 -38.96 -12.64 12.26
CA VAL A 489 -38.52 -11.45 11.53
C VAL A 489 -37.21 -11.79 10.83
N SER A 490 -37.13 -11.52 9.54
CA SER A 490 -35.87 -11.56 8.80
C SER A 490 -35.65 -10.24 8.09
N TYR A 491 -34.39 -9.85 7.93
CA TYR A 491 -34.04 -8.69 7.13
C TYR A 491 -32.78 -8.92 6.31
N LYS A 492 -32.72 -8.33 5.12
CA LYS A 492 -31.56 -8.34 4.25
C LYS A 492 -31.14 -6.90 3.93
N VAL A 493 -29.83 -6.66 4.01
CA VAL A 493 -29.20 -5.36 3.74
C VAL A 493 -27.98 -5.58 2.86
N ASP A 494 -27.68 -4.64 1.98
CA ASP A 494 -26.65 -4.83 0.94
C ASP A 494 -25.28 -4.29 1.35
N GLU A 495 -25.24 -3.28 2.23
CA GLU A 495 -23.98 -2.67 2.68
C GLU A 495 -23.61 -3.10 4.11
N PRO A 496 -22.33 -3.44 4.36
CA PRO A 496 -21.84 -3.70 5.70
C PRO A 496 -21.76 -2.42 6.54
N GLY A 497 -21.81 -2.57 7.86
CA GLY A 497 -21.73 -1.45 8.81
C GLY A 497 -22.70 -1.58 9.98
N GLU A 498 -22.84 -0.53 10.78
CA GLU A 498 -23.74 -0.51 11.95
C GLU A 498 -25.19 -0.17 11.52
N TYR A 499 -26.14 -1.03 11.88
CA TYR A 499 -27.58 -0.84 11.72
C TYR A 499 -28.26 -0.69 13.09
N ARG A 500 -29.34 0.09 13.13
CA ARG A 500 -30.23 0.26 14.29
C ARG A 500 -31.58 -0.34 14.01
N ILE A 501 -31.99 -1.32 14.81
CA ILE A 501 -33.28 -2.00 14.71
C ILE A 501 -34.20 -1.45 15.81
N GLY A 502 -35.13 -0.61 15.41
CA GLY A 502 -36.23 -0.13 16.25
C GLY A 502 -37.38 -1.13 16.24
N LEU A 503 -37.73 -1.66 17.42
CA LEU A 503 -38.91 -2.48 17.67
C LEU A 503 -39.80 -1.73 18.65
N LYS A 504 -41.04 -1.49 18.22
CA LYS A 504 -42.04 -0.80 19.00
C LYS A 504 -43.33 -1.62 19.07
N PHE A 505 -43.97 -1.60 20.22
CA PHE A 505 -45.31 -2.13 20.43
C PHE A 505 -46.21 -0.97 20.88
N ASN A 506 -47.31 -0.72 20.16
CA ASN A 506 -48.19 0.45 20.36
C ASN A 506 -47.39 1.77 20.44
N GLU A 507 -46.50 2.00 19.47
CA GLU A 507 -45.62 3.18 19.35
C GLU A 507 -44.56 3.37 20.46
N GLN A 508 -44.54 2.52 21.48
CA GLN A 508 -43.52 2.51 22.54
C GLN A 508 -42.41 1.48 22.24
N HIS A 509 -41.15 1.83 22.48
CA HIS A 509 -40.04 0.87 22.35
C HIS A 509 -40.18 -0.28 23.33
N ILE A 510 -39.90 -1.49 22.85
CA ILE A 510 -39.73 -2.66 23.72
C ILE A 510 -38.40 -2.53 24.49
N PRO A 511 -38.19 -3.30 25.58
CA PRO A 511 -36.89 -3.36 26.25
C PRO A 511 -35.75 -3.65 25.27
N ASP A 512 -34.59 -3.03 25.51
CA ASP A 512 -33.37 -3.13 24.69
C ASP A 512 -33.45 -2.52 23.28
N SER A 513 -34.64 -2.06 22.85
CA SER A 513 -34.79 -1.33 21.60
C SER A 513 -34.49 0.16 21.74
N PRO A 514 -33.78 0.81 20.78
CA PRO A 514 -33.27 0.25 19.52
C PRO A 514 -32.01 -0.63 19.69
N PHE A 515 -32.00 -1.78 19.02
CA PHE A 515 -30.86 -2.69 18.99
C PHE A 515 -29.81 -2.17 18.01
N LYS A 516 -28.53 -2.19 18.40
CA LYS A 516 -27.40 -1.86 17.52
C LYS A 516 -26.77 -3.15 17.03
N VAL A 517 -26.72 -3.33 15.72
CA VAL A 517 -26.23 -4.55 15.07
C VAL A 517 -25.12 -4.19 14.11
N TYR A 518 -24.02 -4.93 14.16
CA TYR A 518 -22.97 -4.81 13.16
C TYR A 518 -23.17 -5.85 12.06
N ILE A 519 -23.25 -5.39 10.82
CA ILE A 519 -23.35 -6.22 9.61
C ILE A 519 -21.96 -6.33 8.99
N SER A 520 -21.41 -7.54 8.98
CA SER A 520 -20.14 -7.82 8.31
C SER A 520 -20.33 -7.80 6.79
N PRO A 521 -19.25 -7.51 6.03
CA PRO A 521 -19.25 -7.78 4.58
C PRO A 521 -19.65 -9.23 4.32
N ALA A 522 -20.24 -9.49 3.15
CA ALA A 522 -20.47 -10.86 2.69
C ALA A 522 -19.13 -11.60 2.68
N VAL A 523 -18.87 -12.43 3.67
CA VAL A 523 -17.61 -13.19 3.76
C VAL A 523 -17.63 -14.29 2.70
N GLY A 524 -18.84 -14.67 2.25
CA GLY A 524 -19.03 -15.79 1.35
C GLY A 524 -18.34 -17.04 1.88
N ASP A 525 -18.04 -17.96 0.97
CA ASP A 525 -17.29 -19.17 1.30
C ASP A 525 -15.78 -18.92 1.45
N ALA A 526 -15.29 -17.67 1.44
CA ALA A 526 -13.85 -17.36 1.45
C ALA A 526 -13.13 -18.03 2.63
N HIS A 527 -13.80 -18.15 3.77
CA HIS A 527 -13.29 -18.81 4.98
C HIS A 527 -13.21 -20.34 4.88
N LEU A 528 -13.92 -20.97 3.93
CA LEU A 528 -13.84 -22.40 3.64
C LEU A 528 -12.63 -22.75 2.78
N LEU A 529 -12.03 -21.76 2.10
CA LEU A 529 -10.89 -21.98 1.23
C LEU A 529 -9.63 -22.28 2.03
N GLU A 530 -8.91 -23.30 1.58
CA GLU A 530 -7.65 -23.73 2.17
C GLU A 530 -6.49 -23.56 1.17
N VAL A 531 -5.39 -22.96 1.63
CA VAL A 531 -4.14 -22.85 0.87
C VAL A 531 -3.34 -24.14 1.07
N ALA A 532 -3.01 -24.81 -0.04
CA ALA A 532 -2.27 -26.06 -0.04
C ALA A 532 -0.95 -25.93 -0.84
N GLN A 533 0.10 -26.60 -0.34
CA GLN A 533 1.44 -26.64 -0.95
C GLN A 533 2.01 -25.23 -1.23
N PHE A 534 1.84 -24.31 -0.28
CA PHE A 534 2.48 -23.01 -0.36
C PHE A 534 4.01 -23.15 -0.25
N PRO A 535 4.80 -22.61 -1.19
CA PRO A 535 6.25 -22.80 -1.19
C PRO A 535 6.94 -21.93 -0.13
N ASP A 536 7.98 -22.47 0.51
CA ASP A 536 8.77 -21.78 1.54
C ASP A 536 9.57 -20.59 0.97
N ASN A 537 10.05 -20.73 -0.27
CA ASN A 537 10.78 -19.71 -1.01
C ASN A 537 10.45 -19.75 -2.51
N ALA A 538 10.77 -18.67 -3.22
CA ALA A 538 10.63 -18.54 -4.66
C ALA A 538 11.89 -17.93 -5.28
N GLN A 539 12.07 -18.04 -6.59
CA GLN A 539 13.21 -17.46 -7.31
C GLN A 539 12.75 -16.38 -8.28
N VAL A 540 13.55 -15.33 -8.42
CA VAL A 540 13.30 -14.25 -9.38
C VAL A 540 13.26 -14.82 -10.79
N ASP A 541 12.30 -14.33 -11.57
CA ASP A 541 12.05 -14.72 -12.95
C ASP A 541 11.80 -16.22 -13.14
N LYS A 542 11.32 -16.91 -12.10
CA LYS A 542 10.82 -18.29 -12.22
C LYS A 542 9.35 -18.38 -11.83
N PRO A 543 8.53 -19.09 -12.63
CA PRO A 543 7.14 -19.32 -12.28
C PRO A 543 7.07 -20.15 -11.00
N THR A 544 6.38 -19.63 -10.00
CA THR A 544 6.11 -20.29 -8.73
C THR A 544 4.61 -20.50 -8.61
N GLN A 545 4.18 -21.60 -8.01
CA GLN A 545 2.77 -21.91 -7.87
C GLN A 545 2.44 -22.57 -6.53
N PHE A 546 1.20 -22.41 -6.10
CA PHE A 546 0.57 -23.12 -5.00
C PHE A 546 -0.88 -23.43 -5.36
N TYR A 547 -1.61 -24.11 -4.48
CA TYR A 547 -2.97 -24.53 -4.73
C TYR A 547 -3.96 -23.97 -3.72
N ILE A 548 -5.20 -23.82 -4.17
CA ILE A 548 -6.34 -23.50 -3.33
C ILE A 548 -7.38 -24.58 -3.48
N ARG A 549 -7.90 -25.05 -2.36
CA ARG A 549 -9.08 -25.91 -2.30
C ARG A 549 -10.29 -25.08 -1.91
N LEU A 550 -11.35 -25.16 -2.71
CA LEU A 550 -12.62 -24.49 -2.48
C LEU A 550 -13.45 -25.19 -1.40
N ASN A 551 -13.26 -26.48 -1.15
CA ASN A 551 -14.00 -27.23 -0.14
C ASN A 551 -15.54 -27.05 -0.26
N GLY A 552 -16.07 -27.15 -1.49
CA GLY A 552 -17.48 -26.91 -1.80
C GLY A 552 -17.88 -25.44 -1.99
N ALA A 553 -16.96 -24.49 -1.83
CA ALA A 553 -17.20 -23.06 -2.07
C ALA A 553 -17.53 -22.76 -3.54
N LYS A 554 -18.49 -21.86 -3.78
CA LYS A 554 -18.86 -21.43 -5.15
C LYS A 554 -18.61 -19.94 -5.36
N GLY A 555 -17.81 -19.61 -6.37
CA GLY A 555 -17.44 -18.21 -6.64
C GLY A 555 -16.20 -18.07 -7.51
N SER A 556 -15.65 -16.87 -7.53
CA SER A 556 -14.47 -16.51 -8.31
C SER A 556 -13.27 -16.21 -7.41
N LEU A 557 -12.11 -16.74 -7.81
CA LEU A 557 -10.82 -16.48 -7.19
C LEU A 557 -10.12 -15.33 -7.94
N ASP A 558 -9.57 -14.39 -7.19
CA ASP A 558 -8.70 -13.32 -7.66
C ASP A 558 -7.37 -13.38 -6.90
N GLY A 559 -6.27 -13.09 -7.57
CA GLY A 559 -4.92 -13.26 -7.04
C GLY A 559 -3.99 -12.18 -7.56
N ARG A 560 -3.30 -11.48 -6.66
CA ARG A 560 -2.29 -10.47 -7.00
C ARG A 560 -1.06 -10.61 -6.14
N ILE A 561 0.11 -10.50 -6.75
CA ILE A 561 1.38 -10.42 -6.04
C ILE A 561 1.82 -8.95 -5.93
N VAL A 562 2.26 -8.56 -4.74
CA VAL A 562 2.82 -7.24 -4.44
C VAL A 562 4.30 -7.41 -4.11
N SER A 563 5.17 -6.75 -4.88
CA SER A 563 6.62 -6.77 -4.64
C SER A 563 7.03 -5.84 -3.49
N PRO A 564 8.26 -5.96 -2.97
CA PRO A 564 8.79 -5.07 -1.93
C PRO A 564 8.80 -3.59 -2.33
N SER A 565 8.93 -3.29 -3.62
CA SER A 565 8.87 -1.91 -4.14
C SER A 565 7.44 -1.36 -4.25
N GLY A 566 6.42 -2.17 -3.93
CA GLY A 566 5.00 -1.83 -4.00
C GLY A 566 4.37 -2.07 -5.37
N LYS A 567 5.11 -2.59 -6.36
CA LYS A 567 4.54 -2.97 -7.66
C LYS A 567 3.61 -4.16 -7.52
N THR A 568 2.56 -4.17 -8.32
CA THR A 568 1.50 -5.19 -8.26
C THR A 568 1.36 -5.88 -9.61
N ASP A 569 1.37 -7.22 -9.62
CA ASP A 569 1.12 -8.05 -10.80
C ASP A 569 -0.01 -9.05 -10.52
N ASP A 570 -0.79 -9.41 -11.54
CA ASP A 570 -1.85 -10.40 -11.42
C ASP A 570 -1.27 -11.83 -11.39
N CYS A 571 -1.84 -12.69 -10.55
CA CYS A 571 -1.54 -14.12 -10.55
C CYS A 571 -2.34 -14.84 -11.64
N PHE A 572 -1.72 -15.84 -12.27
CA PHE A 572 -2.39 -16.73 -13.20
C PHE A 572 -3.14 -17.82 -12.45
N ILE A 573 -4.46 -17.86 -12.59
CA ILE A 573 -5.35 -18.79 -11.88
C ILE A 573 -5.93 -19.80 -12.86
N GLN A 574 -5.80 -21.09 -12.54
CA GLN A 574 -6.29 -22.18 -13.40
C GLN A 574 -6.99 -23.25 -12.55
N ASN A 575 -8.19 -23.68 -12.95
CA ASN A 575 -8.84 -24.84 -12.34
C ASN A 575 -8.11 -26.13 -12.77
N ILE A 576 -7.75 -26.99 -11.81
CA ILE A 576 -7.04 -28.25 -12.05
C ILE A 576 -7.99 -29.44 -11.99
N ASP A 577 -8.81 -29.49 -10.94
CA ASP A 577 -9.77 -30.56 -10.72
C ASP A 577 -10.89 -30.08 -9.79
N GLY A 578 -12.09 -29.83 -10.34
CA GLY A 578 -13.30 -29.43 -9.63
C GLY A 578 -13.08 -28.32 -8.61
N ASP A 579 -12.86 -28.72 -7.36
CA ASP A 579 -12.67 -27.88 -6.18
C ASP A 579 -11.22 -27.39 -5.98
N GLN A 580 -10.25 -27.75 -6.83
CA GLN A 580 -8.85 -27.36 -6.68
C GLN A 580 -8.37 -26.44 -7.81
N TYR A 581 -7.81 -25.28 -7.42
CA TYR A 581 -7.27 -24.25 -8.31
C TYR A 581 -5.76 -24.10 -8.13
N SER A 582 -5.02 -23.91 -9.23
CA SER A 582 -3.62 -23.49 -9.23
C SER A 582 -3.56 -21.96 -9.25
N ILE A 583 -2.75 -21.38 -8.37
CA ILE A 583 -2.33 -19.99 -8.44
C ILE A 583 -0.86 -19.96 -8.78
N ARG A 584 -0.52 -19.39 -9.94
CA ARG A 584 0.85 -19.24 -10.42
C ARG A 584 1.21 -17.76 -10.54
N PHE A 585 2.41 -17.41 -10.14
CA PHE A 585 2.96 -16.06 -10.26
C PHE A 585 4.44 -16.13 -10.64
N MET A 586 4.98 -15.03 -11.17
CA MET A 586 6.38 -14.94 -11.58
C MET A 586 6.99 -13.70 -10.94
N PRO A 587 7.63 -13.82 -9.77
CA PRO A 587 8.14 -12.67 -9.06
C PRO A 587 9.36 -12.10 -9.80
N ARG A 588 9.38 -10.78 -9.97
CA ARG A 588 10.40 -10.05 -10.75
C ARG A 588 11.48 -9.38 -9.89
N GLU A 589 11.26 -9.33 -8.59
CA GLU A 589 12.12 -8.63 -7.64
C GLU A 589 12.56 -9.60 -6.54
N ASN A 590 13.72 -9.38 -5.94
CA ASN A 590 14.12 -10.10 -4.73
C ASN A 590 13.50 -9.43 -3.50
N GLY A 591 13.19 -10.22 -2.47
CA GLY A 591 12.64 -9.76 -1.20
C GLY A 591 11.26 -10.37 -0.88
N VAL A 592 10.64 -9.88 0.20
CA VAL A 592 9.36 -10.41 0.68
C VAL A 592 8.21 -9.87 -0.16
N HIS A 593 7.54 -10.75 -0.89
CA HIS A 593 6.34 -10.43 -1.66
C HIS A 593 5.10 -10.78 -0.84
N ASN A 594 4.03 -9.99 -1.02
CA ASN A 594 2.71 -10.30 -0.47
C ASN A 594 1.81 -10.79 -1.60
N ILE A 595 1.26 -11.99 -1.47
CA ILE A 595 0.29 -12.55 -2.41
C ILE A 595 -1.10 -12.37 -1.81
N ASN A 596 -1.83 -11.42 -2.36
CA ASN A 596 -3.23 -11.17 -2.06
C ASN A 596 -4.06 -12.18 -2.84
N VAL A 597 -4.79 -13.04 -2.13
CA VAL A 597 -5.75 -13.95 -2.74
C VAL A 597 -7.11 -13.66 -2.14
N LYS A 598 -8.06 -13.41 -3.02
CA LYS A 598 -9.42 -13.05 -2.66
C LYS A 598 -10.40 -14.01 -3.30
N PHE A 599 -11.47 -14.29 -2.59
CA PHE A 599 -12.62 -15.02 -3.09
C PHE A 599 -13.83 -14.10 -3.03
N ASN A 600 -14.45 -13.85 -4.19
CA ASN A 600 -15.53 -12.87 -4.35
C ASN A 600 -15.19 -11.48 -3.74
N GLY A 601 -13.93 -11.06 -3.84
CA GLY A 601 -13.45 -9.76 -3.35
C GLY A 601 -12.99 -9.72 -1.88
N VAL A 602 -13.13 -10.81 -1.13
CA VAL A 602 -12.72 -10.93 0.29
C VAL A 602 -11.46 -11.79 0.42
N HIS A 603 -10.51 -11.38 1.28
CA HIS A 603 -9.31 -12.18 1.53
C HIS A 603 -9.67 -13.56 2.12
N ILE A 604 -9.08 -14.61 1.54
CA ILE A 604 -9.17 -15.96 2.09
C ILE A 604 -8.32 -16.07 3.38
N PRO A 605 -8.52 -17.09 4.23
CA PRO A 605 -7.63 -17.41 5.34
C PRO A 605 -6.16 -17.47 4.89
N ALA A 606 -5.26 -16.93 5.71
CA ALA A 606 -3.83 -16.77 5.44
C ALA A 606 -3.45 -15.73 4.36
N SER A 607 -4.42 -15.09 3.68
CA SER A 607 -4.13 -13.93 2.83
C SER A 607 -4.08 -12.62 3.64
N PRO A 608 -3.13 -11.71 3.38
CA PRO A 608 -2.03 -11.80 2.40
C PRO A 608 -0.97 -12.85 2.77
N LEU A 609 -0.63 -13.70 1.82
CA LEU A 609 0.38 -14.75 1.97
C LEU A 609 1.77 -14.15 1.70
N ARG A 610 2.70 -14.27 2.65
CA ARG A 610 4.06 -13.75 2.49
C ARG A 610 4.98 -14.82 1.90
N ILE A 611 5.73 -14.46 0.87
CA ILE A 611 6.75 -15.35 0.28
C ILE A 611 8.08 -14.62 0.10
N LYS A 612 9.18 -15.29 0.49
CA LYS A 612 10.53 -14.81 0.25
C LYS A 612 10.96 -15.18 -1.17
N VAL A 613 11.26 -14.18 -1.99
CA VAL A 613 11.77 -14.37 -3.36
C VAL A 613 13.26 -14.04 -3.41
N GLY A 614 14.07 -14.98 -3.86
CA GLY A 614 15.51 -14.85 -3.99
C GLY A 614 16.22 -16.17 -3.67
N LYS A 615 17.53 -16.25 -3.91
CA LYS A 615 18.32 -17.39 -3.44
C LYS A 615 18.53 -17.30 -1.93
N ASP A 616 18.55 -18.44 -1.24
CA ASP A 616 19.00 -18.54 0.16
C ASP A 616 20.53 -18.42 0.32
N ASP A 617 21.20 -17.78 -0.64
CA ASP A 617 22.62 -17.47 -0.57
C ASP A 617 22.78 -16.06 0.00
N ALA A 618 22.43 -15.90 1.27
CA ALA A 618 23.00 -14.81 2.02
C ALA A 618 24.42 -15.20 2.41
N ASP A 619 25.42 -14.76 1.65
CA ASP A 619 26.82 -15.06 1.93
C ASP A 619 27.35 -14.11 3.03
N PRO A 620 27.59 -14.57 4.28
CA PRO A 620 28.17 -13.72 5.31
C PRO A 620 29.59 -13.26 4.97
N ALA A 621 30.28 -13.95 4.04
CA ALA A 621 31.58 -13.55 3.52
C ALA A 621 31.51 -12.39 2.50
N ALA A 622 30.32 -12.11 1.96
CA ALA A 622 30.08 -10.92 1.14
C ALA A 622 29.79 -9.66 1.99
N VAL A 623 29.52 -9.82 3.29
CA VAL A 623 29.29 -8.70 4.22
C VAL A 623 30.61 -8.19 4.80
N HIS A 624 30.84 -6.89 4.71
CA HIS A 624 32.10 -6.27 5.16
C HIS A 624 31.83 -5.08 6.08
N ALA A 625 32.39 -5.10 7.29
CA ALA A 625 32.34 -3.96 8.20
C ALA A 625 33.58 -3.09 8.04
N HIS A 626 33.41 -1.78 7.87
CA HIS A 626 34.50 -0.81 7.79
C HIS A 626 34.09 0.54 8.39
N GLY A 627 35.06 1.32 8.85
CA GLY A 627 34.82 2.66 9.40
C GLY A 627 35.61 2.96 10.67
N PRO A 628 35.59 4.21 11.14
CA PRO A 628 36.37 4.65 12.29
C PRO A 628 35.96 3.96 13.60
N GLY A 629 34.70 3.51 13.69
CA GLY A 629 34.16 2.74 14.82
C GLY A 629 34.71 1.31 14.96
N LEU A 630 35.62 0.85 14.11
CA LEU A 630 36.35 -0.41 14.30
C LEU A 630 37.78 -0.23 14.82
N GLY A 631 38.23 1.02 14.98
CA GLY A 631 39.57 1.38 15.45
C GLY A 631 39.61 1.87 16.90
N ALA A 632 40.57 2.75 17.21
CA ALA A 632 40.67 3.38 18.53
C ALA A 632 39.59 4.47 18.68
N VAL A 633 38.81 4.41 19.77
CA VAL A 633 37.66 5.28 20.02
C VAL A 633 37.79 6.00 21.37
N LYS A 634 37.03 7.08 21.56
CA LYS A 634 37.05 7.85 22.81
C LYS A 634 35.78 7.66 23.63
N THR A 635 35.91 7.57 24.94
CA THR A 635 34.74 7.51 25.83
C THR A 635 33.90 8.78 25.71
N GLY A 636 32.58 8.62 25.68
CA GLY A 636 31.60 9.70 25.50
C GLY A 636 31.50 10.25 24.07
N ALA A 637 32.36 9.83 23.14
CA ALA A 637 32.31 10.24 21.75
C ALA A 637 31.46 9.26 20.92
N LYS A 638 30.50 9.79 20.17
CA LYS A 638 29.72 9.00 19.22
C LYS A 638 30.61 8.62 18.04
N THR A 639 30.68 7.33 17.74
CA THR A 639 31.47 6.78 16.63
C THR A 639 30.61 5.85 15.79
N ASP A 640 31.04 5.56 14.57
CA ASP A 640 30.26 4.77 13.63
C ASP A 640 31.09 3.88 12.71
N LEU A 641 30.44 2.84 12.22
CA LEU A 641 30.94 1.97 11.17
C LEU A 641 29.81 1.67 10.17
N ILE A 642 30.20 1.29 8.96
CA ILE A 642 29.31 0.83 7.90
C ILE A 642 29.50 -0.67 7.74
N ILE A 643 28.41 -1.41 7.82
CA ILE A 643 28.31 -2.82 7.48
C ILE A 643 27.76 -2.87 6.06
N ASN A 644 28.66 -3.08 5.10
CA ASN A 644 28.31 -3.18 3.69
C ASN A 644 27.66 -4.53 3.43
N THR A 645 26.41 -4.51 2.98
CA THR A 645 25.62 -5.70 2.64
C THR A 645 25.30 -5.75 1.15
N CYS A 646 25.92 -4.89 0.33
CA CYS A 646 25.80 -4.92 -1.12
C CYS A 646 26.40 -6.23 -1.60
N ASN A 647 25.59 -7.05 -2.25
CA ASN A 647 25.91 -8.41 -2.74
C ASN A 647 25.81 -9.56 -1.72
N ALA A 648 25.42 -9.29 -0.46
CA ALA A 648 25.22 -10.32 0.55
C ALA A 648 23.81 -10.96 0.53
N GLY A 649 22.92 -10.56 -0.39
CA GLY A 649 21.52 -10.98 -0.39
C GLY A 649 20.72 -10.41 0.79
N ALA A 650 19.40 -10.66 0.86
CA ALA A 650 18.58 -10.26 2.01
C ALA A 650 18.74 -11.25 3.17
N GLY A 651 18.86 -10.75 4.40
CA GLY A 651 19.12 -11.56 5.60
C GLY A 651 18.86 -10.81 6.92
N ILE A 652 19.33 -11.36 8.02
CA ILE A 652 19.21 -10.80 9.37
C ILE A 652 20.61 -10.37 9.80
N LEU A 653 20.81 -9.06 9.94
CA LEU A 653 22.04 -8.49 10.49
C LEU A 653 21.89 -8.31 12.00
N ALA A 654 22.69 -9.02 12.78
CA ALA A 654 22.76 -8.91 14.23
C ALA A 654 24.13 -8.36 14.64
N VAL A 655 24.13 -7.27 15.41
CA VAL A 655 25.33 -6.64 15.95
C VAL A 655 25.22 -6.68 17.47
N THR A 656 26.20 -7.29 18.13
CA THR A 656 26.31 -7.29 19.59
C THR A 656 27.65 -6.68 19.99
N MET A 657 27.68 -6.01 21.13
CA MET A 657 28.89 -5.41 21.67
C MET A 657 29.00 -5.71 23.16
N ASP A 658 30.07 -6.39 23.52
CA ASP A 658 30.38 -6.80 24.89
C ASP A 658 31.54 -5.95 25.41
N GLY A 659 31.43 -5.40 26.61
CA GLY A 659 32.48 -4.54 27.16
C GLY A 659 32.30 -4.15 28.63
N PRO A 660 33.18 -3.25 29.14
CA PRO A 660 33.19 -2.81 30.54
C PRO A 660 31.99 -1.94 30.94
N SER A 661 31.22 -1.42 29.97
CA SER A 661 29.94 -0.75 30.22
C SER A 661 28.95 -1.03 29.10
N ARG A 662 27.66 -0.80 29.34
CA ARG A 662 26.68 -0.74 28.25
C ARG A 662 27.01 0.39 27.29
N VAL A 663 26.63 0.18 26.04
CA VAL A 663 26.86 1.10 24.93
C VAL A 663 25.52 1.41 24.28
N SER A 664 25.22 2.70 24.16
CA SER A 664 24.09 3.11 23.32
C SER A 664 24.45 2.79 21.88
N MET A 665 23.61 2.00 21.20
CA MET A 665 23.83 1.54 19.83
C MET A 665 22.58 1.78 19.00
N ASP A 666 22.77 2.35 17.80
CA ASP A 666 21.71 2.54 16.81
C ASP A 666 22.18 2.07 15.44
N CYS A 667 21.27 1.54 14.62
CA CYS A 667 21.56 1.08 13.28
C CYS A 667 20.60 1.72 12.30
N THR A 668 21.17 2.31 11.26
CA THR A 668 20.44 3.06 10.24
C THR A 668 20.79 2.54 8.87
N GLU A 669 19.78 2.46 8.02
CA GLU A 669 19.96 2.01 6.66
C GLU A 669 20.68 3.09 5.82
N VAL A 670 21.74 2.72 5.08
CA VAL A 670 22.52 3.62 4.21
C VAL A 670 22.75 3.01 2.83
N GLU A 671 23.12 3.78 1.81
CA GLU A 671 23.20 3.31 0.42
C GLU A 671 24.02 2.02 0.25
N GLU A 672 25.13 1.87 0.97
CA GLU A 672 26.02 0.70 0.89
C GLU A 672 25.65 -0.46 1.83
N GLY A 673 24.64 -0.30 2.70
CA GLY A 673 24.32 -1.30 3.72
C GLY A 673 23.68 -0.69 4.97
N TYR A 674 24.32 -0.90 6.12
CA TYR A 674 23.80 -0.49 7.42
C TYR A 674 24.88 0.25 8.21
N LYS A 675 24.59 1.48 8.62
CA LYS A 675 25.48 2.28 9.45
C LYS A 675 25.13 2.06 10.92
N VAL A 676 26.06 1.47 11.66
CA VAL A 676 25.96 1.25 13.11
C VAL A 676 26.70 2.36 13.82
N ARG A 677 26.01 3.04 14.73
CA ARG A 677 26.58 4.09 15.56
C ARG A 677 26.52 3.67 17.02
N TYR A 678 27.59 3.90 17.76
CA TYR A 678 27.63 3.58 19.17
C TYR A 678 28.47 4.56 19.99
N THR A 679 28.28 4.56 21.31
CA THR A 679 29.02 5.43 22.24
C THR A 679 29.53 4.62 23.46
N PRO A 680 30.84 4.40 23.59
CA PRO A 680 31.43 3.79 24.78
C PRO A 680 31.47 4.78 25.94
N LEU A 681 31.10 4.34 27.15
CA LEU A 681 31.04 5.21 28.34
C LEU A 681 32.16 4.91 29.36
N ALA A 682 32.71 3.70 29.36
CA ALA A 682 33.89 3.36 30.16
C ALA A 682 35.11 3.06 29.25
N PRO A 683 36.33 3.42 29.68
CA PRO A 683 37.54 3.04 28.96
C PRO A 683 37.81 1.53 29.10
N GLY A 684 38.43 0.94 28.10
CA GLY A 684 38.75 -0.50 28.05
C GLY A 684 38.46 -1.13 26.69
N PHE A 685 38.52 -2.45 26.65
CA PHE A 685 38.30 -3.22 25.42
C PHE A 685 36.82 -3.62 25.27
N TYR A 686 36.26 -3.32 24.10
CA TYR A 686 34.94 -3.77 23.66
C TYR A 686 35.11 -4.79 22.54
N TYR A 687 34.23 -5.78 22.49
CA TYR A 687 34.20 -6.82 21.45
C TYR A 687 32.88 -6.73 20.70
N MET A 688 32.93 -6.31 19.43
CA MET A 688 31.76 -6.20 18.57
C MET A 688 31.61 -7.45 17.72
N SER A 689 30.58 -8.24 17.96
CA SER A 689 30.20 -9.35 17.08
C SER A 689 29.21 -8.88 16.03
N VAL A 690 29.54 -9.08 14.76
CA VAL A 690 28.64 -8.82 13.64
C VAL A 690 28.32 -10.15 12.97
N LYS A 691 27.03 -10.50 12.96
CA LYS A 691 26.50 -11.74 12.37
C LYS A 691 25.49 -11.43 11.29
N TYR A 692 25.53 -12.18 10.20
CA TYR A 692 24.55 -12.16 9.13
C TYR A 692 23.90 -13.53 8.99
N ASN A 693 22.57 -13.60 9.11
CA ASN A 693 21.80 -14.86 9.20
C ASN A 693 22.38 -15.85 10.23
N GLY A 694 22.85 -15.34 11.37
CA GLY A 694 23.41 -16.13 12.46
C GLY A 694 24.89 -16.51 12.29
N GLY A 695 25.50 -16.34 11.10
CA GLY A 695 26.93 -16.58 10.86
C GLY A 695 27.78 -15.32 11.05
N HIS A 696 29.00 -15.44 11.60
CA HIS A 696 29.91 -14.30 11.73
C HIS A 696 30.42 -13.82 10.37
N ILE A 697 30.49 -12.51 10.18
CA ILE A 697 31.14 -11.91 9.00
C ILE A 697 32.66 -11.97 9.15
N VAL A 698 33.38 -11.77 8.04
CA VAL A 698 34.85 -11.73 8.06
C VAL A 698 35.35 -10.61 8.98
N GLY A 699 36.22 -10.97 9.93
CA GLY A 699 36.79 -10.04 10.92
C GLY A 699 36.01 -9.92 12.24
N SER A 700 34.79 -10.46 12.32
CA SER A 700 34.05 -10.54 13.58
C SER A 700 34.55 -11.69 14.47
N PRO A 701 34.60 -11.52 15.81
CA PRO A 701 34.35 -10.28 16.55
C PRO A 701 35.51 -9.27 16.44
N PHE A 702 35.16 -7.99 16.31
CA PHE A 702 36.12 -6.89 16.25
C PHE A 702 36.49 -6.41 17.65
N LYS A 703 37.79 -6.35 17.95
CA LYS A 703 38.30 -5.79 19.21
C LYS A 703 38.50 -4.28 19.05
N ILE A 704 37.80 -3.51 19.87
CA ILE A 704 37.80 -2.04 19.87
C ILE A 704 38.37 -1.53 21.19
N GLU A 705 39.30 -0.58 21.13
CA GLU A 705 39.90 0.05 22.31
C GLU A 705 39.30 1.44 22.54
N ALA A 706 38.62 1.62 23.68
CA ALA A 706 38.08 2.90 24.11
C ALA A 706 38.99 3.56 25.14
N THR A 707 39.40 4.81 24.88
CA THR A 707 40.29 5.60 25.74
C THR A 707 39.60 6.90 26.20
N GLY A 708 39.88 7.36 27.41
CA GLY A 708 39.29 8.59 27.95
C GLY A 708 38.76 8.45 29.39
N PRO A 709 38.06 9.47 29.91
CA PRO A 709 37.52 9.44 31.26
C PRO A 709 36.44 8.37 31.41
N ASN A 710 36.33 7.79 32.60
CA ASN A 710 35.24 6.87 32.91
C ASN A 710 33.95 7.66 33.19
N LEU A 711 32.90 7.42 32.41
CA LEU A 711 31.63 8.13 32.45
C LEU A 711 30.46 7.23 32.90
N ALA A 712 30.73 5.97 33.29
CA ALA A 712 29.73 5.02 33.78
C ALA A 712 30.28 4.09 34.87
N GLU A 713 29.40 3.47 35.66
CA GLU A 713 29.79 2.42 36.61
C GLU A 713 30.23 1.16 35.85
N ILE A 714 31.38 0.59 36.24
CA ILE A 714 31.93 -0.61 35.61
C ILE A 714 31.29 -1.83 36.28
N GLY A 715 30.34 -2.45 35.59
CA GLY A 715 29.74 -3.73 35.96
C GLY A 715 30.55 -4.93 35.44
N ALA A 716 30.19 -6.15 35.88
CA ALA A 716 30.66 -7.36 35.20
C ALA A 716 30.11 -7.38 33.77
N GLN A 717 30.99 -7.65 32.78
CA GLN A 717 30.74 -7.64 31.32
C GLN A 717 29.29 -7.36 30.88
N GLU A 718 29.08 -6.20 30.27
CA GLU A 718 27.77 -5.77 29.79
C GLU A 718 27.65 -5.96 28.27
N THR A 719 26.50 -6.47 27.82
CA THR A 719 26.19 -6.71 26.40
C THR A 719 25.14 -5.71 25.90
N SER A 720 25.35 -5.14 24.73
CA SER A 720 24.35 -4.34 24.01
C SER A 720 24.17 -4.89 22.60
N SER A 721 22.93 -4.93 22.08
CA SER A 721 22.64 -5.55 20.80
C SER A 721 21.64 -4.76 19.95
N VAL A 722 21.75 -4.97 18.64
CA VAL A 722 20.84 -4.45 17.62
C VAL A 722 20.67 -5.53 16.56
N THR A 723 19.42 -5.76 16.12
CA THR A 723 19.12 -6.71 15.05
C THR A 723 18.22 -6.02 14.03
N VAL A 724 18.56 -6.13 12.76
CA VAL A 724 17.82 -5.52 11.65
C VAL A 724 17.64 -6.53 10.52
N GLU A 725 16.44 -6.57 9.95
CA GLU A 725 16.17 -7.28 8.71
C GLU A 725 16.71 -6.46 7.55
N THR A 726 17.53 -7.06 6.70
CA THR A 726 18.21 -6.35 5.63
C THR A 726 17.46 -6.45 4.32
N VAL A 727 17.36 -5.32 3.62
CA VAL A 727 16.84 -5.25 2.26
C VAL A 727 18.00 -5.50 1.29
N GLN A 728 17.75 -6.20 0.18
CA GLN A 728 18.79 -6.43 -0.81
C GLN A 728 19.23 -5.13 -1.45
N LYS A 729 20.53 -4.84 -1.37
CA LYS A 729 21.14 -3.63 -1.94
C LYS A 729 22.04 -3.97 -3.10
N VAL A 730 21.88 -3.17 -4.16
CA VAL A 730 22.71 -3.18 -5.35
C VAL A 730 23.27 -1.76 -5.46
N SER A 731 24.59 -1.62 -5.39
CA SER A 731 25.23 -0.30 -5.44
C SER A 731 25.02 0.34 -6.82
N LYS A 732 24.66 1.64 -6.85
CA LYS A 732 24.48 2.42 -8.10
C LYS A 732 25.78 2.64 -8.89
N ALA A 733 26.93 2.20 -8.37
CA ALA A 733 28.23 2.31 -9.04
C ALA A 733 28.58 1.13 -9.97
N ALA A 734 27.80 0.05 -10.00
CA ALA A 734 28.19 -1.19 -10.67
C ALA A 734 27.94 -1.25 -12.20
N ALA A 735 27.83 -0.12 -12.90
CA ALA A 735 27.83 -0.16 -14.38
C ALA A 735 29.24 -0.43 -14.97
N LYS A 736 30.32 -0.33 -14.18
CA LYS A 736 31.68 -0.68 -14.63
C LYS A 736 32.60 -1.08 -13.48
N GLN A 737 32.44 -2.27 -12.91
CA GLN A 737 33.57 -3.09 -12.43
C GLN A 737 33.04 -4.46 -12.02
N GLY A 738 33.56 -5.50 -12.66
CA GLY A 738 33.34 -6.88 -12.23
C GLY A 738 33.98 -7.17 -10.87
N PRO A 739 33.95 -8.43 -10.40
CA PRO A 739 34.57 -8.80 -9.12
C PRO A 739 36.00 -8.27 -9.04
N ALA A 740 36.29 -7.48 -8.00
CA ALA A 740 37.64 -6.99 -7.75
C ALA A 740 38.51 -8.19 -7.37
N LEU A 741 39.33 -8.63 -8.32
CA LEU A 741 40.35 -9.63 -8.06
C LEU A 741 41.33 -9.09 -7.00
N PRO A 742 41.89 -9.94 -6.13
CA PRO A 742 42.97 -9.55 -5.25
C PRO A 742 44.07 -8.84 -6.04
N VAL A 743 44.69 -7.80 -5.48
CA VAL A 743 45.84 -7.16 -6.12
C VAL A 743 47.00 -8.16 -6.11
N PHE A 744 47.18 -8.82 -7.24
CA PHE A 744 48.24 -9.79 -7.47
C PHE A 744 49.56 -9.06 -7.74
N LYS A 745 50.59 -9.34 -6.93
CA LYS A 745 51.97 -8.95 -7.26
C LYS A 745 52.62 -10.11 -7.99
N SER A 746 52.80 -9.96 -9.30
CA SER A 746 53.37 -10.99 -10.16
C SER A 746 54.16 -10.43 -11.33
N ASP A 747 54.96 -11.27 -11.95
CA ASP A 747 55.77 -11.00 -13.13
C ASP A 747 55.65 -12.17 -14.11
N ALA A 748 54.82 -11.99 -15.16
CA ALA A 748 54.56 -13.03 -16.15
C ALA A 748 55.81 -13.46 -16.93
N THR A 749 56.84 -12.62 -17.00
CA THR A 749 58.09 -12.92 -17.73
C THR A 749 58.91 -14.03 -17.07
N LYS A 750 58.63 -14.35 -15.80
CA LYS A 750 59.28 -15.43 -15.04
C LYS A 750 58.54 -16.76 -15.12
N VAL A 751 57.36 -16.80 -15.75
CA VAL A 751 56.62 -18.04 -15.97
C VAL A 751 57.24 -18.81 -17.12
N THR A 752 57.45 -20.11 -16.95
CA THR A 752 57.97 -20.98 -18.01
C THR A 752 56.97 -22.07 -18.37
N SER A 753 56.89 -22.43 -19.65
CA SER A 753 56.02 -23.53 -20.11
C SER A 753 56.76 -24.47 -21.05
N LYS A 754 56.52 -25.78 -20.90
CA LYS A 754 57.19 -26.83 -21.68
C LYS A 754 56.25 -28.00 -21.95
N GLY A 755 56.33 -28.58 -23.14
CA GLY A 755 55.58 -29.79 -23.48
C GLY A 755 55.32 -29.90 -24.97
N MET A 756 55.12 -31.12 -25.45
CA MET A 756 54.88 -31.36 -26.88
C MET A 756 53.60 -30.68 -27.37
N GLY A 757 52.59 -30.55 -26.51
CA GLY A 757 51.34 -29.85 -26.82
C GLY A 757 51.47 -28.34 -27.06
N LEU A 758 52.66 -27.73 -26.92
CA LEU A 758 52.90 -26.34 -27.33
C LEU A 758 53.54 -26.22 -28.73
N LYS A 759 53.87 -27.35 -29.37
CA LYS A 759 54.54 -27.39 -30.67
C LYS A 759 53.77 -28.22 -31.69
N LYS A 760 53.32 -29.42 -31.28
CA LYS A 760 52.62 -30.36 -32.15
C LYS A 760 51.52 -31.07 -31.37
N ALA A 761 50.34 -31.18 -31.97
CA ALA A 761 49.21 -31.87 -31.39
C ALA A 761 48.69 -32.98 -32.31
N TYR A 762 48.06 -33.98 -31.71
CA TYR A 762 47.53 -35.14 -32.40
C TYR A 762 46.02 -35.19 -32.21
N LEU A 763 45.32 -35.46 -33.32
CA LEU A 763 43.86 -35.60 -33.36
C LEU A 763 43.38 -36.67 -32.39
N ASN A 764 42.31 -36.34 -31.65
CA ASN A 764 41.61 -37.21 -30.72
C ASN A 764 42.51 -37.83 -29.63
N LYS A 765 43.63 -37.19 -29.31
CA LYS A 765 44.53 -37.56 -28.22
C LYS A 765 44.67 -36.41 -27.24
N HIS A 766 45.06 -36.73 -26.00
CA HIS A 766 45.44 -35.73 -25.00
C HIS A 766 46.81 -35.14 -25.36
N ASN A 767 46.80 -33.88 -25.77
CA ASN A 767 47.99 -33.08 -26.03
C ASN A 767 48.33 -32.29 -24.79
N GLN A 768 49.54 -32.45 -24.27
CA GLN A 768 49.88 -31.98 -22.91
C GLN A 768 51.09 -31.05 -22.89
N PHE A 769 51.05 -30.11 -21.95
CA PHE A 769 52.18 -29.27 -21.57
C PHE A 769 52.06 -28.80 -20.11
N THR A 770 53.17 -28.41 -19.51
CA THR A 770 53.24 -27.90 -18.15
C THR A 770 53.57 -26.41 -18.13
N VAL A 771 53.10 -25.73 -17.09
CA VAL A 771 53.38 -24.31 -16.80
C VAL A 771 53.90 -24.20 -15.37
N HIS A 772 55.04 -23.53 -15.19
CA HIS A 772 55.72 -23.32 -13.93
C HIS A 772 55.79 -21.82 -13.63
N ALA A 773 55.12 -21.38 -12.56
CA ALA A 773 55.01 -19.98 -12.15
C ALA A 773 55.53 -19.74 -10.71
N GLY A 774 56.41 -20.61 -10.21
CA GLY A 774 56.96 -20.53 -8.86
C GLY A 774 57.70 -19.21 -8.56
N ASP A 775 58.44 -18.70 -9.54
CA ASP A 775 59.26 -17.48 -9.40
C ASP A 775 58.55 -16.19 -9.88
N ALA A 776 57.29 -16.32 -10.32
CA ALA A 776 56.52 -15.26 -10.95
C ALA A 776 55.60 -14.49 -9.99
N GLY A 777 55.60 -14.80 -8.69
CA GLY A 777 54.62 -14.28 -7.74
C GLY A 777 53.22 -14.83 -7.98
N ASN A 778 52.25 -14.50 -7.11
CA ASN A 778 50.91 -15.08 -7.16
C ASN A 778 50.03 -14.32 -8.17
N ASN A 779 49.45 -15.05 -9.13
CA ASN A 779 48.42 -14.56 -10.06
C ASN A 779 47.60 -15.74 -10.59
N ILE A 780 46.68 -15.49 -11.52
CA ILE A 780 45.77 -16.48 -12.11
C ILE A 780 46.35 -16.96 -13.46
N LEU A 781 46.41 -18.27 -13.66
CA LEU A 781 46.77 -18.86 -14.97
C LEU A 781 45.55 -18.93 -15.89
N TYR A 782 45.66 -18.32 -17.07
CA TYR A 782 44.68 -18.48 -18.14
C TYR A 782 45.28 -19.31 -19.28
N VAL A 783 44.54 -20.31 -19.75
CA VAL A 783 44.91 -21.13 -20.92
C VAL A 783 43.72 -21.16 -21.86
N GLY A 784 43.94 -20.73 -23.10
CA GLY A 784 42.95 -20.75 -24.17
C GLY A 784 43.52 -21.43 -25.40
N ILE A 785 42.71 -22.22 -26.10
CA ILE A 785 43.13 -22.95 -27.29
C ILE A 785 42.10 -22.68 -28.36
N TYR A 786 42.55 -22.10 -29.48
CA TYR A 786 41.68 -21.69 -30.56
C TYR A 786 42.14 -22.34 -31.86
N GLY A 787 41.21 -23.02 -32.53
CA GLY A 787 41.42 -23.70 -33.80
C GLY A 787 40.70 -23.02 -34.95
N PRO A 788 40.76 -23.61 -36.16
CA PRO A 788 40.20 -23.00 -37.38
C PRO A 788 38.68 -22.86 -37.36
N LYS A 789 37.99 -23.69 -36.57
CA LYS A 789 36.52 -23.70 -36.45
C LYS A 789 36.01 -23.04 -35.16
N GLY A 790 36.90 -22.50 -34.32
CA GLY A 790 36.53 -21.91 -33.05
C GLY A 790 37.38 -22.40 -31.86
N PRO A 791 36.98 -22.07 -30.62
CA PRO A 791 37.67 -22.53 -29.42
C PRO A 791 37.61 -24.06 -29.29
N CYS A 792 38.66 -24.64 -28.71
CA CYS A 792 38.78 -26.08 -28.50
C CYS A 792 37.71 -26.59 -27.51
N ASP A 793 37.02 -27.67 -27.88
CA ASP A 793 35.92 -28.25 -27.09
C ASP A 793 36.36 -28.68 -25.68
N GLU A 794 37.60 -29.17 -25.54
CA GLU A 794 38.10 -29.71 -24.28
C GLU A 794 39.51 -29.21 -23.96
N VAL A 795 39.60 -28.41 -22.89
CA VAL A 795 40.85 -27.95 -22.27
C VAL A 795 40.73 -28.19 -20.77
N GLN A 796 41.67 -28.94 -20.20
CA GLN A 796 41.69 -29.24 -18.79
C GLN A 796 42.99 -28.71 -18.17
N LEU A 797 42.84 -28.10 -16.99
CA LEU A 797 43.93 -27.52 -16.22
C LEU A 797 43.96 -28.14 -14.82
N LYS A 798 45.14 -28.63 -14.42
CA LYS A 798 45.36 -29.22 -13.10
C LYS A 798 46.49 -28.51 -12.37
N HIS A 799 46.17 -27.87 -11.24
CA HIS A 799 47.18 -27.33 -10.33
C HIS A 799 47.84 -28.47 -9.53
N LYS A 800 49.16 -28.57 -9.60
CA LYS A 800 49.99 -29.59 -8.92
C LYS A 800 50.61 -29.07 -7.62
N GLY A 801 50.28 -27.85 -7.20
CA GLY A 801 50.89 -27.18 -6.05
C GLY A 801 52.16 -26.42 -6.41
N LYS A 802 52.57 -25.48 -5.54
CA LYS A 802 53.75 -24.61 -5.73
C LYS A 802 53.75 -23.86 -7.08
N ASN A 803 52.58 -23.37 -7.50
CA ASN A 803 52.38 -22.67 -8.78
C ASN A 803 52.84 -23.47 -10.02
N ASN A 804 52.73 -24.80 -9.94
CA ASN A 804 52.94 -25.70 -11.08
C ASN A 804 51.61 -26.21 -11.60
N TYR A 805 51.45 -26.21 -12.92
CA TYR A 805 50.21 -26.58 -13.59
C TYR A 805 50.49 -27.55 -14.72
N GLU A 806 49.58 -28.51 -14.89
CA GLU A 806 49.55 -29.46 -16.00
C GLU A 806 48.31 -29.16 -16.83
N CYS A 807 48.50 -28.94 -18.13
CA CYS A 807 47.44 -28.62 -19.07
C CYS A 807 47.35 -29.75 -20.10
N TRP A 808 46.14 -30.21 -20.41
CA TRP A 808 45.90 -31.07 -21.56
C TRP A 808 44.67 -30.66 -22.33
N TYR A 809 44.68 -30.94 -23.63
CA TYR A 809 43.59 -30.60 -24.53
C TYR A 809 43.45 -31.63 -25.65
N VAL A 810 42.25 -31.76 -26.19
CA VAL A 810 41.93 -32.70 -27.26
C VAL A 810 41.38 -31.93 -28.45
N ILE A 811 42.03 -32.10 -29.60
CA ILE A 811 41.61 -31.49 -30.87
C ILE A 811 40.96 -32.53 -31.78
N ARG A 812 39.88 -32.14 -32.45
CA ARG A 812 39.06 -33.05 -33.26
C ARG A 812 39.17 -32.80 -34.76
N ASP A 813 39.69 -31.64 -35.16
CA ASP A 813 39.80 -31.21 -36.56
C ASP A 813 41.24 -30.88 -36.94
N ARG A 814 41.57 -31.02 -38.23
CA ARG A 814 42.87 -30.60 -38.78
C ARG A 814 42.85 -29.10 -39.09
N GLY A 815 43.97 -28.44 -38.85
CA GLY A 815 44.20 -27.04 -39.22
C GLY A 815 45.17 -26.35 -38.27
N GLU A 816 45.30 -25.03 -38.41
CA GLU A 816 46.19 -24.25 -37.54
C GLU A 816 45.54 -23.98 -36.18
N TYR A 817 46.24 -24.33 -35.10
CA TYR A 817 45.81 -24.05 -33.74
C TYR A 817 46.74 -23.08 -33.05
N ILE A 818 46.16 -22.21 -32.23
CA ILE A 818 46.87 -21.23 -31.40
C ILE A 818 46.59 -21.55 -29.94
N VAL A 819 47.65 -21.76 -29.17
CA VAL A 819 47.59 -21.95 -27.72
C VAL A 819 48.05 -20.66 -27.03
N ILE A 820 47.14 -20.07 -26.26
CA ILE A 820 47.35 -18.84 -25.50
C ILE A 820 47.52 -19.22 -24.03
N VAL A 821 48.59 -18.73 -23.40
CA VAL A 821 48.89 -18.93 -21.99
C VAL A 821 49.24 -17.58 -21.37
N LYS A 822 48.52 -17.19 -20.33
CA LYS A 822 48.70 -15.91 -19.63
C LYS A 822 48.78 -16.11 -18.12
N TRP A 823 49.52 -15.22 -17.46
CA TRP A 823 49.60 -15.15 -16.00
C TRP A 823 49.10 -13.77 -15.56
N GLY A 824 47.87 -13.72 -15.04
CA GLY A 824 47.07 -12.51 -15.00
C GLY A 824 46.65 -12.10 -16.42
N ASP A 825 46.71 -10.80 -16.70
CA ASP A 825 46.34 -10.26 -18.01
C ASP A 825 47.45 -10.38 -19.07
N ASP A 826 48.68 -10.69 -18.63
CA ASP A 826 49.90 -10.68 -19.44
C ASP A 826 50.24 -12.07 -20.03
N HIS A 827 50.76 -12.07 -21.26
CA HIS A 827 51.28 -13.28 -21.91
C HIS A 827 52.58 -13.75 -21.27
N ILE A 828 52.70 -15.07 -21.07
CA ILE A 828 53.97 -15.67 -20.66
C ILE A 828 54.95 -15.72 -21.86
N PRO A 829 56.27 -15.78 -21.61
CA PRO A 829 57.26 -15.94 -22.68
C PRO A 829 56.94 -17.11 -23.61
N GLY A 830 56.87 -16.84 -24.92
CA GLY A 830 56.54 -17.83 -25.96
C GLY A 830 55.06 -17.91 -26.33
N SER A 831 54.15 -17.34 -25.53
CA SER A 831 52.73 -17.23 -25.88
C SER A 831 52.47 -15.99 -26.76
N PRO A 832 51.60 -16.06 -27.79
CA PRO A 832 50.86 -17.23 -28.25
C PRO A 832 51.72 -18.26 -29.02
N TYR A 833 51.44 -19.55 -28.80
CA TYR A 833 52.11 -20.67 -29.47
C TYR A 833 51.31 -21.12 -30.68
N LYS A 834 51.95 -21.26 -31.84
CA LYS A 834 51.37 -21.95 -33.00
C LYS A 834 51.64 -23.45 -32.89
N VAL A 835 50.59 -24.25 -33.01
CA VAL A 835 50.66 -25.71 -32.90
C VAL A 835 50.28 -26.35 -34.23
N GLU A 836 51.17 -27.19 -34.74
CA GLU A 836 50.91 -27.99 -35.93
C GLU A 836 50.10 -29.25 -35.57
N VAL A 837 49.05 -29.54 -36.35
CA VAL A 837 48.07 -30.62 -36.11
C VAL A 837 48.04 -31.64 -37.23
#